data_AF-E4N922-F1
#
_entry.id   AF-E4N922-F1
#
_cell.length_a   1.000
_cell.length_b   1.000
_cell.length_c   1.000
_cell.angle_alpha   90.00
_cell.angle_beta   90.00
_cell.angle_gamma   90.00
#
_symmetry.space_group_name_H-M   'P 1'
#
loop_
_entity.id
_entity.type
_entity.pdbx_description
1 polymer ?
#
loop_
_entity_poly.entity_id
_entity_poly.type
_entity_poly.pdbx_seq_one_letter_code
_entity_poly.pdbx_strand_id
1 'polypeptide(L)'
;MTGRTTRETPMRIQERARTRARTQGRVRGRAGGRGRSAAATALAALLLLGTAAPQAAADPSPAASAPSAAGAPAAQGQLPDTATQAERLAAALRQDPVYVSVDLPRETPRSLAPRFAEIARRIGVPTYVLVLPDADASLLAQVHDRLGASGLYVLVERYGVTATGFGVDLPVDDAARVARHTVPYDAGRLAQFEAFAEKLALGADQLAAQVRQIYADGDHEVPERYISATDRQNQNLLIGLAVVLVPGLLLVLGLFLARRRADLRPAPAAVSDAPRRPVRLDKKPGVKPGAKSGAKAGKAPASASAPGWRYGVLAVTLVATVAAVAGVLLAAPQVFAQRVDGPDLRVTPADLAARSEEAAAALTAGGVYQDAAAPTVLSPAQLAAVKQRTAELAASTPVFLLFTGSDSDDESTGDGSRLLAQVRQRTGLDGVYVQVDPVAGYFELVEFRTAATDVETRFRRAELRYPERENGSGDLRIPERLNRVLDTVAAARPTGREGDTGAGSTLPELHDNALPPLFKADLVPGTLLGALLLGILTLVGWACSAAVRAGRVRRAVAAAVAATAGTDAADAASGVSGPGGARRASAHPTVRQLRAWATEDVRALATRLAAAGPDEPGRARAWDCLDAAGLLLGEDGEGGAHGTRGARGARGDADPADLAAAVVLAQAGQAVLGGRSEQLLCRANPLHGPATGGRVPSWFAELGLGPKAARICPHCRESFRAGGADRPTADRTARRFAADQRLLRVPDPDGRTSSAWHEAGQVLPAALDGIDALVLRARESASVQ
;
A
#
# COMPACT_ATOMS: atom_id res chain seq x y z
N MET A 1 -15.10 42.56 -46.50
CA MET A 1 -16.40 42.93 -45.89
C MET A 1 -16.91 41.71 -45.13
N THR A 2 -16.40 41.42 -43.94
CA THR A 2 -16.88 41.82 -42.59
C THR A 2 -18.21 41.16 -42.18
N GLY A 3 -18.10 40.06 -41.42
CA GLY A 3 -19.12 39.48 -40.55
C GLY A 3 -18.44 38.51 -39.58
N ARG A 4 -17.73 39.02 -38.56
CA ARG A 4 -18.17 39.20 -37.16
C ARG A 4 -18.45 37.86 -36.47
N THR A 5 -17.37 37.25 -35.98
CA THR A 5 -17.32 36.13 -35.04
C THR A 5 -17.60 36.63 -33.62
N THR A 6 -18.65 36.13 -32.98
CA THR A 6 -18.90 36.33 -31.55
C THR A 6 -18.31 35.16 -30.77
N ARG A 7 -17.35 35.51 -29.92
CA ARG A 7 -16.88 34.78 -28.74
C ARG A 7 -18.07 34.33 -27.89
N GLU A 8 -17.98 33.14 -27.28
CA GLU A 8 -18.13 32.99 -25.83
C GLU A 8 -17.71 31.60 -25.34
N THR A 9 -16.74 31.61 -24.44
CA THR A 9 -16.44 30.55 -23.47
C THR A 9 -16.25 31.30 -22.15
N PRO A 10 -16.79 30.79 -21.02
CA PRO A 10 -15.86 30.53 -19.93
C PRO A 10 -16.24 29.28 -19.11
N MET A 11 -15.81 28.10 -19.56
CA MET A 11 -15.76 26.87 -18.77
C MET A 11 -14.41 26.73 -18.04
N ARG A 12 -13.93 27.81 -17.39
CA ARG A 12 -12.65 27.80 -16.65
C ARG A 12 -12.72 28.43 -15.25
N ILE A 13 -13.90 28.90 -14.83
CA ILE A 13 -14.08 29.53 -13.50
C ILE A 13 -14.68 28.55 -12.47
N GLN A 14 -15.44 27.53 -12.88
CA GLN A 14 -16.02 26.55 -11.95
C GLN A 14 -15.01 25.54 -11.36
N GLU A 15 -13.88 25.30 -12.04
CA GLU A 15 -12.88 24.33 -11.59
C GLU A 15 -11.97 24.87 -10.47
N ARG A 16 -11.82 26.20 -10.37
CA ARG A 16 -11.07 26.87 -9.30
C ARG A 16 -11.88 27.05 -8.00
N ALA A 17 -13.21 26.95 -8.05
CA ALA A 17 -14.06 27.00 -6.86
C ALA A 17 -14.12 25.65 -6.12
N ARG A 18 -14.05 24.53 -6.86
CA ARG A 18 -14.08 23.18 -6.27
C ARG A 18 -12.77 22.77 -5.57
N THR A 19 -11.63 23.32 -5.98
CA THR A 19 -10.33 23.04 -5.35
C THR A 19 -10.10 23.81 -4.05
N ARG A 20 -10.78 24.95 -3.83
CA ARG A 20 -10.68 25.72 -2.56
C ARG A 20 -11.60 25.20 -1.45
N ALA A 21 -12.71 24.55 -1.77
CA ALA A 21 -13.63 23.99 -0.77
C ALA A 21 -13.08 22.69 -0.11
N ARG A 22 -12.19 21.96 -0.80
CA ARG A 22 -11.65 20.67 -0.33
C ARG A 22 -10.55 20.79 0.74
N THR A 23 -9.90 21.95 0.85
CA THR A 23 -8.79 22.18 1.80
C THR A 23 -9.21 22.88 3.10
N GLN A 24 -10.42 23.43 3.20
CA GLN A 24 -10.89 24.14 4.41
C GLN A 24 -11.79 23.31 5.34
N GLY A 25 -12.25 22.13 4.93
CA GLY A 25 -13.19 21.31 5.72
C GLY A 25 -12.59 20.38 6.77
N ARG A 26 -11.25 20.22 6.83
CA ARG A 26 -10.64 19.12 7.62
C ARG A 26 -10.11 19.48 9.02
N VAL A 27 -10.34 20.70 9.51
CA VAL A 27 -9.87 21.11 10.85
C VAL A 27 -10.97 21.84 11.61
N ARG A 28 -12.03 21.12 12.01
CA ARG A 28 -12.91 21.55 13.11
C ARG A 28 -13.71 20.35 13.62
N GLY A 29 -13.38 19.91 14.83
CA GLY A 29 -14.30 19.13 15.67
C GLY A 29 -13.74 17.85 16.29
N ARG A 30 -12.91 17.96 17.33
CA ARG A 30 -13.26 17.45 18.68
C ARG A 30 -12.19 17.87 19.71
N ALA A 31 -12.58 18.78 20.60
CA ALA A 31 -11.90 19.05 21.85
C ALA A 31 -12.68 18.38 22.99
N GLY A 32 -11.96 17.84 23.98
CA GLY A 32 -12.44 17.73 25.36
C GLY A 32 -12.60 16.32 25.92
N GLY A 33 -11.60 15.86 26.66
CA GLY A 33 -11.72 14.67 27.51
C GLY A 33 -10.43 14.36 28.27
N ARG A 34 -10.30 14.90 29.48
CA ARG A 34 -9.20 14.70 30.44
C ARG A 34 -9.03 13.22 30.78
N GLY A 35 -7.78 12.74 30.84
CA GLY A 35 -7.45 11.40 31.32
C GLY A 35 -5.95 11.17 31.44
N ARG A 36 -5.27 11.93 32.30
CA ARG A 36 -3.95 11.51 32.82
C ARG A 36 -4.19 10.41 33.86
N SER A 37 -3.36 9.36 33.79
CA SER A 37 -3.15 8.31 34.81
C SER A 37 -4.10 7.10 34.78
N ALA A 38 -3.87 6.12 33.89
CA ALA A 38 -4.26 4.72 34.13
C ALA A 38 -3.59 3.67 33.20
N ALA A 39 -2.39 3.93 32.65
CA ALA A 39 -1.71 2.98 31.74
C ALA A 39 -0.67 2.06 32.43
N ALA A 40 -0.81 1.80 33.74
CA ALA A 40 0.12 0.95 34.50
C ALA A 40 -0.55 -0.20 35.28
N THR A 41 -1.86 -0.42 35.12
CA THR A 41 -2.62 -1.42 35.89
C THR A 41 -3.55 -2.30 35.05
N ALA A 42 -3.31 -2.44 33.74
CA ALA A 42 -4.10 -3.35 32.90
C ALA A 42 -3.42 -4.72 32.65
N LEU A 43 -2.14 -4.89 33.00
CA LEU A 43 -1.40 -6.15 32.76
C LEU A 43 -1.43 -7.13 33.96
N ALA A 44 -1.99 -6.75 35.11
CA ALA A 44 -2.05 -7.58 36.32
C ALA A 44 -3.45 -8.15 36.62
N ALA A 45 -4.51 -7.66 35.96
CA ALA A 45 -5.89 -8.10 36.20
C ALA A 45 -6.36 -9.26 35.31
N LEU A 46 -5.58 -9.65 34.29
CA LEU A 46 -5.93 -10.73 33.35
C LEU A 46 -5.43 -12.13 33.77
N LEU A 47 -4.89 -12.27 34.98
CA LEU A 47 -4.41 -13.55 35.54
C LEU A 47 -5.36 -14.17 36.59
N LEU A 48 -6.55 -13.62 36.84
CA LEU A 48 -7.40 -14.08 37.96
C LEU A 48 -8.88 -14.35 37.66
N LEU A 49 -9.36 -14.31 36.41
CA LEU A 49 -10.76 -14.63 36.12
C LEU A 49 -10.90 -15.45 34.84
N GLY A 50 -11.45 -16.66 34.98
CA GLY A 50 -12.15 -17.34 33.87
C GLY A 50 -11.73 -18.78 33.58
N THR A 51 -11.95 -19.70 34.52
CA THR A 51 -12.23 -21.11 34.16
C THR A 51 -13.58 -21.17 33.43
N ALA A 52 -13.57 -21.20 32.11
CA ALA A 52 -14.74 -21.56 31.31
C ALA A 52 -14.52 -22.98 30.77
N ALA A 53 -15.46 -23.86 31.08
CA ALA A 53 -15.46 -25.28 30.70
C ALA A 53 -15.51 -25.46 29.16
N PRO A 54 -14.94 -26.56 28.63
CA PRO A 54 -15.09 -26.88 27.22
C PRO A 54 -16.52 -27.37 26.98
N GLN A 55 -17.33 -26.60 26.24
CA GLN A 55 -18.52 -27.17 25.62
C GLN A 55 -18.07 -27.95 24.39
N ALA A 56 -18.09 -29.28 24.53
CA ALA A 56 -18.07 -30.20 23.40
C ALA A 56 -19.31 -29.93 22.54
N ALA A 57 -19.11 -29.36 21.37
CA ALA A 57 -20.13 -29.35 20.33
C ALA A 57 -20.14 -30.74 19.70
N ALA A 58 -21.18 -31.49 20.05
CA ALA A 58 -21.53 -32.75 19.42
C ALA A 58 -21.91 -32.53 17.95
N ASP A 59 -21.43 -33.40 17.08
CA ASP A 59 -22.02 -33.65 15.76
C ASP A 59 -23.52 -33.97 15.90
N PRO A 60 -24.33 -33.47 14.96
CA PRO A 60 -25.45 -34.26 14.50
C PRO A 60 -25.36 -34.43 12.98
N SER A 61 -24.88 -35.60 12.56
CA SER A 61 -25.46 -36.27 11.39
C SER A 61 -26.71 -37.01 11.88
N PRO A 62 -27.86 -36.83 11.22
CA PRO A 62 -28.30 -37.95 10.41
C PRO A 62 -28.86 -37.57 9.06
N ALA A 63 -28.68 -38.52 8.15
CA ALA A 63 -29.35 -38.73 6.89
C ALA A 63 -30.86 -38.35 6.92
N ALA A 64 -31.28 -37.61 5.90
CA ALA A 64 -32.64 -37.64 5.41
C ALA A 64 -32.59 -37.73 3.88
N SER A 65 -32.79 -38.95 3.39
CA SER A 65 -33.08 -39.23 1.98
C SER A 65 -34.41 -38.59 1.60
N ALA A 66 -34.42 -37.78 0.55
CA ALA A 66 -35.63 -37.34 -0.14
C ALA A 66 -35.36 -37.41 -1.66
N PRO A 67 -36.39 -37.71 -2.48
CA PRO A 67 -36.23 -38.41 -3.74
C PRO A 67 -35.69 -37.51 -4.84
N SER A 68 -34.79 -38.09 -5.64
CA SER A 68 -34.42 -37.58 -6.95
C SER A 68 -35.67 -37.58 -7.85
N ALA A 69 -36.25 -36.41 -8.07
CA ALA A 69 -37.18 -36.19 -9.17
C ALA A 69 -36.35 -36.01 -10.44
N ALA A 70 -35.99 -37.14 -11.06
CA ALA A 70 -35.55 -37.19 -12.44
C ALA A 70 -36.75 -36.81 -13.34
N GLY A 71 -36.96 -35.52 -13.53
CA GLY A 71 -37.76 -34.98 -14.61
C GLY A 71 -36.85 -34.73 -15.80
N ALA A 72 -36.80 -35.67 -16.74
CA ALA A 72 -36.25 -35.41 -18.06
C ALA A 72 -37.02 -34.23 -18.69
N PRO A 73 -36.35 -33.17 -19.21
CA PRO A 73 -37.07 -32.13 -19.91
C PRO A 73 -37.52 -32.70 -21.26
N ALA A 74 -38.83 -32.91 -21.37
CA ALA A 74 -39.50 -33.10 -22.64
C ALA A 74 -39.24 -31.88 -23.53
N ALA A 75 -38.77 -32.14 -24.74
CA ALA A 75 -38.62 -31.16 -25.80
C ALA A 75 -39.96 -30.50 -26.13
N GLN A 76 -40.12 -29.20 -25.85
CA GLN A 76 -41.13 -28.34 -26.47
C GLN A 76 -40.82 -26.85 -26.22
N GLY A 77 -40.59 -26.13 -27.33
CA GLY A 77 -40.33 -24.69 -27.36
C GLY A 77 -38.86 -24.29 -27.56
N GLN A 78 -38.09 -25.05 -28.34
CA GLN A 78 -36.72 -24.67 -28.68
C GLN A 78 -36.77 -23.36 -29.49
N LEU A 79 -36.27 -22.28 -28.90
CA LEU A 79 -36.17 -20.99 -29.59
C LEU A 79 -35.34 -21.17 -30.86
N PRO A 80 -35.61 -20.39 -31.92
CA PRO A 80 -34.73 -20.38 -33.08
C PRO A 80 -33.33 -19.94 -32.65
N ASP A 81 -32.29 -20.52 -33.25
CA ASP A 81 -30.88 -20.18 -32.92
C ASP A 81 -30.53 -18.71 -33.21
N THR A 82 -31.40 -18.00 -33.92
CA THR A 82 -31.32 -16.56 -34.20
C THR A 82 -31.97 -15.68 -33.13
N ALA A 83 -32.55 -16.28 -32.07
CA ALA A 83 -33.17 -15.55 -30.98
C ALA A 83 -32.14 -14.65 -30.30
N THR A 84 -32.50 -13.40 -30.07
CA THR A 84 -31.71 -12.42 -29.33
C THR A 84 -31.51 -12.85 -27.87
N GLN A 85 -30.49 -12.31 -27.19
CA GLN A 85 -30.22 -12.54 -25.76
C GLN A 85 -31.48 -12.30 -24.92
N ALA A 86 -32.17 -11.17 -25.14
CA ALA A 86 -33.40 -10.83 -24.43
C ALA A 86 -34.53 -11.85 -24.66
N GLU A 87 -34.67 -12.41 -25.87
CA GLU A 87 -35.66 -13.46 -26.15
C GLU A 87 -35.34 -14.77 -25.44
N ARG A 88 -34.05 -15.16 -25.40
CA ARG A 88 -33.58 -16.36 -24.69
C ARG A 88 -33.84 -16.23 -23.19
N LEU A 89 -33.45 -15.11 -22.59
CA LEU A 89 -33.69 -14.83 -21.18
C LEU A 89 -35.18 -14.72 -20.86
N ALA A 90 -35.98 -14.06 -21.70
CA ALA A 90 -37.43 -14.00 -21.52
C ALA A 90 -38.07 -15.40 -21.60
N ALA A 91 -37.61 -16.27 -22.50
CA ALA A 91 -38.09 -17.65 -22.55
C ALA A 91 -37.71 -18.46 -21.31
N ALA A 92 -36.50 -18.28 -20.79
CA ALA A 92 -36.09 -18.89 -19.53
C ALA A 92 -36.97 -18.39 -18.37
N LEU A 93 -37.24 -17.08 -18.32
CA LEU A 93 -38.07 -16.46 -17.29
C LEU A 93 -39.56 -16.85 -17.32
N ARG A 94 -40.07 -17.32 -18.48
CA ARG A 94 -41.41 -17.91 -18.56
C ARG A 94 -41.49 -19.26 -17.87
N GLN A 95 -40.38 -19.99 -17.79
CA GLN A 95 -40.30 -21.31 -17.15
C GLN A 95 -40.05 -21.16 -15.65
N ASP A 96 -39.10 -20.31 -15.27
CA ASP A 96 -38.77 -20.01 -13.88
C ASP A 96 -38.54 -18.50 -13.73
N PRO A 97 -39.19 -17.80 -12.77
CA PRO A 97 -38.95 -16.37 -12.54
C PRO A 97 -37.50 -16.02 -12.18
N VAL A 98 -36.63 -17.00 -11.92
CA VAL A 98 -35.21 -16.79 -11.66
C VAL A 98 -34.36 -17.52 -12.70
N TYR A 99 -33.50 -16.76 -13.38
CA TYR A 99 -32.46 -17.32 -14.24
C TYR A 99 -31.07 -17.06 -13.63
N VAL A 100 -30.28 -18.12 -13.46
CA VAL A 100 -28.88 -18.06 -13.03
C VAL A 100 -27.99 -18.55 -14.16
N SER A 101 -27.05 -17.71 -14.61
CA SER A 101 -26.12 -18.06 -15.68
C SER A 101 -25.26 -19.28 -15.32
N VAL A 102 -24.91 -20.08 -16.33
CA VAL A 102 -23.92 -21.17 -16.23
C VAL A 102 -22.49 -20.71 -16.37
N ASP A 103 -22.25 -19.43 -16.63
CA ASP A 103 -20.89 -18.92 -16.83
C ASP A 103 -20.09 -18.82 -15.53
N LEU A 104 -20.75 -18.82 -14.38
CA LEU A 104 -20.11 -18.56 -13.08
C LEU A 104 -20.53 -19.56 -12.00
N PRO A 105 -20.39 -20.88 -12.23
CA PRO A 105 -20.83 -21.89 -11.28
C PRO A 105 -20.07 -21.85 -9.95
N ARG A 106 -18.88 -21.23 -9.90
CA ARG A 106 -18.10 -21.09 -8.66
C ARG A 106 -18.50 -19.88 -7.83
N GLU A 107 -18.92 -18.77 -8.44
CA GLU A 107 -19.42 -17.58 -7.73
C GLU A 107 -20.92 -17.67 -7.42
N THR A 108 -21.72 -18.24 -8.32
CA THR A 108 -23.18 -18.39 -8.14
C THR A 108 -23.67 -19.65 -8.85
N PRO A 109 -23.58 -20.82 -8.19
CA PRO A 109 -24.07 -22.06 -8.76
C PRO A 109 -25.58 -22.01 -9.02
N ARG A 110 -26.04 -22.68 -10.09
CA ARG A 110 -27.47 -22.76 -10.45
C ARG A 110 -28.31 -23.40 -9.36
N SER A 111 -27.74 -24.28 -8.55
CA SER A 111 -28.37 -24.84 -7.36
C SER A 111 -28.81 -23.79 -6.32
N LEU A 112 -28.36 -22.53 -6.42
CA LEU A 112 -28.86 -21.41 -5.61
C LEU A 112 -30.14 -20.75 -6.15
N ALA A 113 -30.59 -21.04 -7.38
CA ALA A 113 -31.80 -20.45 -7.95
C ALA A 113 -33.04 -20.54 -7.02
N PRO A 114 -33.30 -21.66 -6.29
CA PRO A 114 -34.40 -21.73 -5.34
C PRO A 114 -34.32 -20.71 -4.19
N ARG A 115 -33.11 -20.33 -3.76
CA ARG A 115 -32.88 -19.31 -2.72
C ARG A 115 -33.17 -17.91 -3.24
N PHE A 116 -32.72 -17.60 -4.46
CA PHE A 116 -33.11 -16.36 -5.14
C PHE A 116 -34.64 -16.28 -5.30
N ALA A 117 -35.29 -17.37 -5.70
CA ALA A 117 -36.74 -17.42 -5.85
C ALA A 117 -37.47 -17.23 -4.51
N GLU A 118 -36.92 -17.77 -3.41
CA GLU A 118 -37.43 -17.54 -2.06
C GLU A 118 -37.38 -16.05 -1.68
N ILE A 119 -36.24 -15.39 -1.91
CA ILE A 119 -36.07 -13.95 -1.65
C ILE A 119 -37.03 -13.13 -2.52
N ALA A 120 -37.12 -13.43 -3.81
CA ALA A 120 -37.99 -12.76 -4.76
C ALA A 120 -39.47 -12.82 -4.35
N ARG A 121 -39.93 -13.97 -3.84
CA ARG A 121 -41.30 -14.12 -3.31
C ARG A 121 -41.57 -13.26 -2.07
N ARG A 122 -40.57 -12.97 -1.23
CA ARG A 122 -40.73 -12.14 -0.03
C ARG A 122 -41.03 -10.67 -0.35
N ILE A 123 -40.69 -10.19 -1.55
CA ILE A 123 -40.93 -8.80 -1.97
C ILE A 123 -42.43 -8.51 -2.14
N GLY A 124 -43.23 -9.53 -2.45
CA GLY A 124 -44.70 -9.40 -2.53
C GLY A 124 -45.24 -8.88 -3.87
N VAL A 125 -44.39 -8.67 -4.87
CA VAL A 125 -44.77 -8.41 -6.28
C VAL A 125 -44.17 -9.47 -7.20
N PRO A 126 -44.75 -9.75 -8.39
CA PRO A 126 -44.10 -10.58 -9.40
C PRO A 126 -42.69 -10.07 -9.65
N THR A 127 -41.68 -10.90 -9.39
CA THR A 127 -40.27 -10.51 -9.44
C THR A 127 -39.51 -11.47 -10.32
N TYR A 128 -38.85 -10.93 -11.35
CA TYR A 128 -38.05 -11.66 -12.32
C TYR A 128 -36.57 -11.35 -12.08
N VAL A 129 -35.77 -12.38 -11.80
CA VAL A 129 -34.37 -12.21 -11.40
C VAL A 129 -33.46 -12.82 -12.45
N LEU A 130 -32.51 -12.03 -12.93
CA LEU A 130 -31.43 -12.44 -13.82
C LEU A 130 -30.11 -12.33 -13.06
N VAL A 131 -29.42 -13.45 -12.85
CA VAL A 131 -28.08 -13.47 -12.27
C VAL A 131 -27.07 -13.74 -13.38
N LEU A 132 -26.45 -12.67 -13.88
CA LEU A 132 -25.60 -12.68 -15.08
C LEU A 132 -24.18 -12.19 -14.74
N PRO A 133 -23.12 -12.67 -15.42
CA PRO A 133 -21.75 -12.20 -15.19
C PRO A 133 -21.63 -10.69 -15.39
N ASP A 134 -22.02 -10.24 -16.59
CA ASP A 134 -22.08 -8.84 -16.99
C ASP A 134 -23.32 -8.63 -17.87
N ALA A 135 -24.04 -7.54 -17.65
CA ALA A 135 -25.11 -7.10 -18.55
C ALA A 135 -25.28 -5.58 -18.49
N ASP A 136 -26.04 -5.04 -19.43
CA ASP A 136 -26.41 -3.62 -19.41
C ASP A 136 -27.81 -3.46 -18.80
N ALA A 137 -28.06 -2.37 -18.08
CA ALA A 137 -29.35 -2.09 -17.46
C ALA A 137 -30.50 -2.07 -18.49
N SER A 138 -30.24 -1.70 -19.75
CA SER A 138 -31.23 -1.74 -20.84
C SER A 138 -31.72 -3.15 -21.17
N LEU A 139 -30.98 -4.20 -20.79
CA LEU A 139 -31.40 -5.59 -20.96
C LEU A 139 -32.70 -5.88 -20.21
N LEU A 140 -32.91 -5.26 -19.04
CA LEU A 140 -34.14 -5.45 -18.25
C LEU A 140 -35.39 -4.99 -19.03
N ALA A 141 -35.30 -3.85 -19.71
CA ALA A 141 -36.38 -3.34 -20.55
C ALA A 141 -36.63 -4.25 -21.76
N GLN A 142 -35.57 -4.69 -22.43
CA GLN A 142 -35.68 -5.59 -23.59
C GLN A 142 -36.29 -6.94 -23.20
N VAL A 143 -35.91 -7.50 -22.05
CA VAL A 143 -36.49 -8.74 -21.52
C VAL A 143 -37.94 -8.53 -21.11
N HIS A 144 -38.28 -7.41 -20.47
CA HIS A 144 -39.67 -7.05 -20.17
C HIS A 144 -40.52 -6.99 -21.45
N ASP A 145 -40.05 -6.32 -22.50
CA ASP A 145 -40.80 -6.17 -23.75
C ASP A 145 -41.08 -7.53 -24.43
N ARG A 146 -40.17 -8.51 -24.28
CA ARG A 146 -40.37 -9.87 -24.80
C ARG A 146 -41.16 -10.77 -23.85
N LEU A 147 -41.06 -10.57 -22.54
CA LEU A 147 -41.78 -11.36 -21.54
C LEU A 147 -43.25 -10.93 -21.44
N GLY A 148 -43.52 -9.62 -21.54
CA GLY A 148 -44.86 -9.03 -21.54
C GLY A 148 -45.57 -9.07 -20.19
N ALA A 149 -44.84 -9.17 -19.07
CA ALA A 149 -45.39 -9.29 -17.73
C ALA A 149 -45.05 -8.06 -16.87
N SER A 150 -46.02 -7.56 -16.11
CA SER A 150 -45.76 -6.50 -15.11
C SER A 150 -45.08 -7.09 -13.87
N GLY A 151 -44.16 -6.34 -13.28
CA GLY A 151 -43.41 -6.79 -12.11
C GLY A 151 -42.12 -6.02 -11.88
N LEU A 152 -41.35 -6.49 -10.89
CA LEU A 152 -40.00 -6.04 -10.61
C LEU A 152 -39.00 -6.89 -11.40
N TYR A 153 -38.18 -6.26 -12.23
CA TYR A 153 -37.11 -6.93 -12.96
C TYR A 153 -35.78 -6.59 -12.32
N VAL A 154 -35.01 -7.62 -11.98
CA VAL A 154 -33.79 -7.49 -11.19
C VAL A 154 -32.64 -8.16 -11.94
N LEU A 155 -31.57 -7.40 -12.15
CA LEU A 155 -30.30 -7.87 -12.65
C LEU A 155 -29.31 -7.88 -11.48
N VAL A 156 -28.81 -9.08 -11.13
CA VAL A 156 -27.80 -9.28 -10.09
C VAL A 156 -26.47 -9.56 -10.77
N GLU A 157 -25.56 -8.60 -10.65
CA GLU A 157 -24.24 -8.59 -11.29
C GLU A 157 -23.16 -8.82 -10.24
N ARG A 158 -21.88 -8.79 -10.66
CA ARG A 158 -20.76 -8.93 -9.74
C ARG A 158 -20.72 -7.83 -8.67
N TYR A 159 -20.98 -6.59 -9.07
CA TYR A 159 -20.77 -5.40 -8.23
C TYR A 159 -22.05 -4.79 -7.67
N GLY A 160 -23.18 -5.51 -7.77
CA GLY A 160 -24.42 -5.05 -7.17
C GLY A 160 -25.67 -5.51 -7.89
N VAL A 161 -26.74 -4.82 -7.55
CA VAL A 161 -28.08 -5.03 -8.09
C VAL A 161 -28.49 -3.81 -8.90
N THR A 162 -29.02 -4.07 -10.09
CA THR A 162 -29.73 -3.10 -10.92
C THR A 162 -31.16 -3.60 -11.07
N ALA A 163 -32.16 -2.75 -10.89
CA ALA A 163 -33.54 -3.19 -10.93
C ALA A 163 -34.45 -2.10 -11.50
N THR A 164 -35.55 -2.53 -12.14
CA THR A 164 -36.56 -1.65 -12.72
C THR A 164 -37.95 -2.21 -12.44
N GLY A 165 -38.86 -1.37 -11.94
CA GLY A 165 -40.26 -1.71 -11.80
C GLY A 165 -41.05 -1.41 -13.08
N PHE A 166 -41.71 -2.41 -13.65
CA PHE A 166 -42.61 -2.23 -14.79
C PHE A 166 -44.05 -2.49 -14.35
N GLY A 167 -44.85 -1.42 -14.25
CA GLY A 167 -46.23 -1.51 -13.76
C GLY A 167 -46.35 -1.70 -12.24
N VAL A 168 -45.27 -1.46 -11.49
CA VAL A 168 -45.24 -1.49 -10.02
C VAL A 168 -44.64 -0.19 -9.48
N ASP A 169 -45.18 0.32 -8.38
CA ASP A 169 -44.69 1.53 -7.70
C ASP A 169 -43.87 1.11 -6.46
N LEU A 170 -42.55 1.05 -6.64
CA LEU A 170 -41.59 0.67 -5.61
C LEU A 170 -40.39 1.62 -5.65
N PRO A 171 -39.75 1.94 -4.51
CA PRO A 171 -38.56 2.78 -4.44
C PRO A 171 -37.29 2.02 -4.87
N VAL A 172 -37.30 1.48 -6.09
CA VAL A 172 -36.29 0.53 -6.60
C VAL A 172 -34.89 1.13 -6.65
N ASP A 173 -34.75 2.33 -7.20
CA ASP A 173 -33.45 3.00 -7.36
C ASP A 173 -32.80 3.30 -6.00
N ASP A 174 -33.60 3.75 -5.03
CA ASP A 174 -33.11 4.06 -3.69
C ASP A 174 -32.73 2.78 -2.93
N ALA A 175 -33.53 1.71 -3.05
CA ALA A 175 -33.21 0.41 -2.45
C ALA A 175 -31.92 -0.18 -3.03
N ALA A 176 -31.75 -0.18 -4.36
CA ALA A 176 -30.54 -0.67 -5.01
C ALA A 176 -29.32 0.16 -4.62
N ARG A 177 -29.47 1.50 -4.55
CA ARG A 177 -28.41 2.41 -4.10
C ARG A 177 -28.01 2.12 -2.65
N VAL A 178 -28.95 2.03 -1.72
CA VAL A 178 -28.66 1.76 -0.31
C VAL A 178 -28.02 0.37 -0.15
N ALA A 179 -28.53 -0.66 -0.82
CA ALA A 179 -27.94 -2.00 -0.77
C ALA A 179 -26.47 -1.98 -1.22
N ARG A 180 -26.16 -1.30 -2.33
CA ARG A 180 -24.78 -1.17 -2.85
C ARG A 180 -23.81 -0.51 -1.86
N HIS A 181 -24.27 0.43 -1.03
CA HIS A 181 -23.43 1.13 -0.06
C HIS A 181 -23.45 0.51 1.34
N THR A 182 -24.24 -0.55 1.56
CA THR A 182 -24.35 -1.20 2.87
C THR A 182 -23.84 -2.63 2.88
N VAL A 183 -23.77 -3.27 1.70
CA VAL A 183 -23.29 -4.64 1.55
C VAL A 183 -21.85 -4.63 1.06
N PRO A 184 -20.92 -5.33 1.74
CA PRO A 184 -19.56 -5.53 1.25
C PRO A 184 -19.54 -6.19 -0.14
N TYR A 185 -18.60 -5.80 -1.00
CA TYR A 185 -18.52 -6.32 -2.37
C TYR A 185 -18.37 -7.84 -2.43
N ASP A 186 -17.62 -8.41 -1.50
CA ASP A 186 -17.31 -9.83 -1.36
C ASP A 186 -18.42 -10.65 -0.66
N ALA A 187 -19.53 -10.01 -0.24
CA ALA A 187 -20.64 -10.72 0.41
C ALA A 187 -21.32 -11.76 -0.50
N GLY A 188 -21.10 -11.68 -1.82
CA GLY A 188 -21.69 -12.55 -2.84
C GLY A 188 -23.06 -12.08 -3.32
N ARG A 189 -23.44 -12.55 -4.51
CA ARG A 189 -24.64 -12.10 -5.25
C ARG A 189 -25.95 -12.35 -4.50
N LEU A 190 -26.05 -13.49 -3.81
CA LEU A 190 -27.23 -13.83 -3.02
C LEU A 190 -27.43 -12.84 -1.86
N ALA A 191 -26.36 -12.46 -1.15
CA ALA A 191 -26.42 -11.51 -0.05
C ALA A 191 -26.74 -10.09 -0.54
N GLN A 192 -26.20 -9.69 -1.70
CA GLN A 192 -26.53 -8.40 -2.33
C GLN A 192 -28.02 -8.35 -2.70
N PHE A 193 -28.58 -9.41 -3.27
CA PHE A 193 -30.01 -9.49 -3.60
C PHE A 193 -30.90 -9.53 -2.35
N GLU A 194 -30.49 -10.28 -1.31
CA GLU A 194 -31.21 -10.30 -0.04
C GLU A 194 -31.27 -8.92 0.60
N ALA A 195 -30.14 -8.21 0.69
CA ALA A 195 -30.11 -6.86 1.22
C ALA A 195 -30.97 -5.90 0.40
N PHE A 196 -30.94 -6.00 -0.93
CA PHE A 196 -31.82 -5.22 -1.80
C PHE A 196 -33.31 -5.47 -1.50
N ALA A 197 -33.72 -6.73 -1.37
CA ALA A 197 -35.09 -7.10 -1.02
C ALA A 197 -35.49 -6.58 0.39
N GLU A 198 -34.59 -6.64 1.37
CA GLU A 198 -34.79 -6.06 2.69
C GLU A 198 -34.94 -4.54 2.65
N LYS A 199 -34.13 -3.86 1.83
CA LYS A 199 -34.19 -2.41 1.64
C LYS A 199 -35.48 -1.99 0.94
N LEU A 200 -35.95 -2.75 -0.05
CA LEU A 200 -37.25 -2.51 -0.68
C LEU A 200 -38.43 -2.58 0.30
N ALA A 201 -38.32 -3.41 1.34
CA ALA A 201 -39.34 -3.49 2.39
C ALA A 201 -39.35 -2.24 3.30
N LEU A 202 -38.30 -1.42 3.30
CA LEU A 202 -38.28 -0.12 3.95
C LEU A 202 -39.02 0.87 3.06
N GLY A 203 -40.09 1.49 3.58
CA GLY A 203 -40.87 2.47 2.81
C GLY A 203 -40.01 3.62 2.25
N ALA A 204 -40.50 4.27 1.18
CA ALA A 204 -39.74 5.27 0.40
C ALA A 204 -39.11 6.38 1.26
N ASP A 205 -39.80 6.89 2.28
CA ASP A 205 -39.28 7.95 3.15
C ASP A 205 -38.05 7.52 3.95
N GLN A 206 -38.02 6.27 4.42
CA GLN A 206 -36.89 5.72 5.18
C GLN A 206 -35.68 5.49 4.26
N LEU A 207 -35.91 4.99 3.06
CA LEU A 207 -34.87 4.83 2.04
C LEU A 207 -34.27 6.17 1.65
N ALA A 208 -35.11 7.17 1.35
CA ALA A 208 -34.65 8.51 1.02
C ALA A 208 -33.82 9.14 2.15
N ALA A 209 -34.16 8.85 3.41
CA ALA A 209 -33.36 9.27 4.56
C ALA A 209 -32.00 8.58 4.62
N GLN A 210 -31.93 7.26 4.38
CA GLN A 210 -30.66 6.52 4.32
C GLN A 210 -29.78 6.98 3.16
N VAL A 211 -30.35 7.24 1.99
CA VAL A 211 -29.61 7.80 0.84
C VAL A 211 -28.98 9.15 1.20
N ARG A 212 -29.73 10.05 1.85
CA ARG A 212 -29.19 11.34 2.31
C ARG A 212 -28.05 11.16 3.32
N GLN A 213 -28.16 10.17 4.21
CA GLN A 213 -27.12 9.86 5.18
C GLN A 213 -25.84 9.36 4.50
N ILE A 214 -25.95 8.44 3.53
CA ILE A 214 -24.81 7.96 2.74
C ILE A 214 -24.06 9.13 2.08
N TYR A 215 -24.78 10.08 1.48
CA TYR A 215 -24.17 11.27 0.89
C TYR A 215 -23.54 12.23 1.91
N ALA A 216 -24.08 12.29 3.13
CA ALA A 216 -23.56 13.14 4.20
C ALA A 216 -22.27 12.57 4.82
N ASP A 217 -22.22 11.25 5.02
CA ASP A 217 -21.06 10.55 5.57
C ASP A 217 -19.91 10.48 4.54
N GLY A 218 -20.24 10.55 3.25
CA GLY A 218 -19.28 10.47 2.15
C GLY A 218 -19.07 9.02 1.71
N ASP A 219 -18.31 8.86 0.63
CA ASP A 219 -18.02 7.54 0.06
C ASP A 219 -17.03 6.79 0.97
N HIS A 220 -17.58 6.13 1.99
CA HIS A 220 -16.84 5.22 2.84
C HIS A 220 -16.89 3.83 2.23
N GLU A 221 -15.72 3.32 1.88
CA GLU A 221 -15.56 1.94 1.45
C GLU A 221 -16.09 1.01 2.56
N VAL A 222 -17.10 0.21 2.21
CA VAL A 222 -17.65 -0.79 3.12
C VAL A 222 -16.57 -1.85 3.30
N PRO A 223 -16.11 -2.13 4.54
CA PRO A 223 -15.08 -3.15 4.76
C PRO A 223 -15.53 -4.50 4.21
N GLU A 224 -14.59 -5.23 3.61
CA GLU A 224 -14.81 -6.60 3.16
C GLU A 224 -15.34 -7.47 4.30
N ARG A 225 -16.28 -8.37 3.97
CA ARG A 225 -16.90 -9.30 4.92
C ARG A 225 -15.98 -10.47 5.25
N TYR A 226 -15.22 -10.90 4.26
CA TYR A 226 -14.32 -12.03 4.23
C TYR A 226 -12.90 -11.54 4.05
N ILE A 227 -11.97 -12.16 4.76
CA ILE A 227 -10.56 -11.89 4.54
C ILE A 227 -10.06 -12.77 3.40
N SER A 228 -9.14 -12.22 2.60
CA SER A 228 -8.52 -13.00 1.54
C SER A 228 -7.59 -14.10 2.10
N ALA A 229 -7.26 -15.10 1.26
CA ALA A 229 -6.21 -16.06 1.58
C ALA A 229 -4.86 -15.37 1.88
N THR A 230 -4.57 -14.27 1.17
CA THR A 230 -3.39 -13.42 1.40
C THR A 230 -3.43 -12.75 2.78
N ASP A 231 -4.59 -12.27 3.22
CA ASP A 231 -4.74 -11.71 4.57
C ASP A 231 -4.54 -12.76 5.65
N ARG A 232 -5.01 -13.99 5.43
CA ARG A 232 -4.71 -15.11 6.33
C ARG A 232 -3.22 -15.41 6.40
N GLN A 233 -2.52 -15.36 5.27
CA GLN A 233 -1.06 -15.50 5.20
C GLN A 233 -0.36 -14.39 5.98
N ASN A 234 -0.79 -13.13 5.82
CA ASN A 234 -0.31 -11.99 6.60
C ASN A 234 -0.56 -12.14 8.10
N GLN A 235 -1.74 -12.65 8.50
CA GLN A 235 -2.04 -12.97 9.90
C GLN A 235 -1.09 -14.06 10.44
N ASN A 236 -0.86 -15.12 9.69
CA ASN A 236 0.09 -16.18 10.07
C ASN A 236 1.53 -15.65 10.18
N LEU A 237 1.94 -14.76 9.28
CA LEU A 237 3.23 -14.07 9.32
C LEU A 237 3.36 -13.23 10.61
N LEU A 238 2.34 -12.41 10.92
CA LEU A 238 2.31 -11.55 12.11
C LEU A 238 2.32 -12.36 13.40
N ILE A 239 1.58 -13.47 13.44
CA ILE A 239 1.60 -14.41 14.57
C ILE A 239 3.01 -15.00 14.74
N GLY A 240 3.63 -15.47 13.66
CA GLY A 240 4.99 -16.02 13.68
C GLY A 240 6.00 -14.99 14.21
N LEU A 241 5.88 -13.75 13.77
CA LEU A 241 6.70 -12.64 14.23
C LEU A 241 6.47 -12.33 15.72
N ALA A 242 5.21 -12.28 16.17
CA ALA A 242 4.85 -12.03 17.57
C ALA A 242 5.33 -13.15 18.51
N VAL A 243 5.23 -14.41 18.08
CA VAL A 243 5.70 -15.60 18.83
C VAL A 243 7.21 -15.58 19.05
N VAL A 244 7.99 -14.84 18.26
CA VAL A 244 9.45 -14.72 18.46
C VAL A 244 9.83 -13.40 19.14
N LEU A 245 9.31 -12.27 18.66
CA LEU A 245 9.73 -10.95 19.15
C LEU A 245 9.31 -10.71 20.59
N VAL A 246 8.06 -10.99 20.95
CA VAL A 246 7.54 -10.72 22.31
C VAL A 246 8.32 -11.51 23.37
N PRO A 247 8.44 -12.85 23.28
CA PRO A 247 9.25 -13.61 24.24
C PRO A 247 10.74 -13.28 24.15
N GLY A 248 11.27 -13.06 22.94
CA GLY A 248 12.67 -12.70 22.75
C GLY A 248 13.06 -11.40 23.46
N LEU A 249 12.24 -10.36 23.33
CA LEU A 249 12.44 -9.08 24.02
C LEU A 249 12.32 -9.22 25.53
N LEU A 250 11.39 -10.04 26.03
CA LEU A 250 11.28 -10.35 27.46
C LEU A 250 12.53 -11.05 28.01
N LEU A 251 13.08 -12.02 27.27
CA LEU A 251 14.33 -12.70 27.63
C LEU A 251 15.52 -11.74 27.64
N VAL A 252 15.65 -10.90 26.60
CA VAL A 252 16.73 -9.90 26.50
C VAL A 252 16.66 -8.90 27.64
N LEU A 253 15.46 -8.42 27.96
CA LEU A 253 15.21 -7.53 29.10
C LEU A 253 15.56 -8.22 30.42
N GLY A 254 15.16 -9.49 30.59
CA GLY A 254 15.51 -10.32 31.74
C GLY A 254 17.02 -10.46 31.95
N LEU A 255 17.75 -10.79 30.88
CA LEU A 255 19.21 -10.88 30.88
C LEU A 255 19.88 -9.54 31.20
N PHE A 256 19.34 -8.45 30.65
CA PHE A 256 19.85 -7.11 30.91
C PHE A 256 19.66 -6.70 32.39
N LEU A 257 18.50 -6.98 32.97
CA LEU A 257 18.20 -6.72 34.39
C LEU A 257 19.05 -7.60 35.31
N ALA A 258 19.25 -8.87 34.97
CA ALA A 258 20.11 -9.79 35.71
C ALA A 258 21.59 -9.31 35.73
N ARG A 259 22.10 -8.82 34.59
CA ARG A 259 23.45 -8.26 34.47
C ARG A 259 23.61 -6.98 35.30
N ARG A 260 22.68 -6.02 35.19
CA ARG A 260 22.74 -4.77 35.98
C ARG A 260 22.78 -5.03 37.49
N ARG A 261 22.06 -6.04 37.98
CA ARG A 261 22.08 -6.40 39.41
C ARG A 261 23.39 -7.05 39.84
N ALA A 262 24.10 -7.75 38.94
CA ALA A 262 25.42 -8.28 39.24
C ALA A 262 26.46 -7.17 39.43
N ASP A 263 26.38 -6.10 38.64
CA ASP A 263 27.30 -4.96 38.70
C ASP A 263 27.09 -4.07 39.94
N LEU A 264 25.89 -4.08 40.52
CA LEU A 264 25.55 -3.33 41.74
C LEU A 264 25.93 -4.06 43.03
N ARG A 265 26.53 -5.26 42.95
CA ARG A 265 26.99 -5.96 44.15
C ARG A 265 28.29 -5.29 44.61
N PRO A 266 28.32 -4.64 45.79
CA PRO A 266 29.55 -4.03 46.29
C PRO A 266 30.62 -5.12 46.37
N ALA A 267 31.79 -4.85 45.80
CA ALA A 267 32.95 -5.72 45.98
C ALA A 267 33.14 -5.92 47.48
N PRO A 268 33.28 -7.16 47.98
CA PRO A 268 33.57 -7.38 49.39
C PRO A 268 34.83 -6.58 49.69
N ALA A 269 34.73 -5.65 50.65
CA ALA A 269 35.86 -4.84 51.08
C ALA A 269 37.00 -5.79 51.41
N ALA A 270 38.07 -5.73 50.61
CA ALA A 270 39.30 -6.44 50.93
C ALA A 270 39.81 -5.81 52.23
N VAL A 271 39.54 -6.47 53.36
CA VAL A 271 40.16 -6.15 54.65
C VAL A 271 41.64 -6.48 54.49
N SER A 272 42.40 -5.50 54.04
CA SER A 272 43.86 -5.52 54.03
C SER A 272 44.36 -5.02 55.38
N ASP A 273 44.22 -5.83 56.42
CA ASP A 273 45.02 -5.68 57.64
C ASP A 273 46.20 -6.66 57.56
N ALA A 274 47.27 -6.19 56.91
CA ALA A 274 48.59 -6.75 57.06
C ALA A 274 49.58 -5.59 57.32
N PRO A 275 50.16 -5.48 58.53
CA PRO A 275 51.09 -4.41 58.83
C PRO A 275 52.39 -4.56 58.03
N ARG A 276 52.77 -3.47 57.36
CA ARG A 276 54.04 -3.29 56.66
C ARG A 276 55.22 -3.51 57.62
N ARG A 277 55.97 -4.58 57.40
CA ARG A 277 57.26 -4.83 58.06
C ARG A 277 58.38 -4.22 57.18
N PRO A 278 59.24 -3.33 57.69
CA PRO A 278 60.31 -2.72 56.89
C PRO A 278 61.42 -3.74 56.61
N VAL A 279 61.81 -3.83 55.34
CA VAL A 279 62.93 -4.63 54.85
C VAL A 279 64.24 -3.87 55.16
N ARG A 280 65.06 -4.41 56.07
CA ARG A 280 66.50 -4.10 56.14
C ARG A 280 67.23 -5.04 55.18
N LEU A 281 68.00 -4.46 54.27
CA LEU A 281 68.98 -5.14 53.45
C LEU A 281 70.26 -5.29 54.27
N ASP A 282 70.66 -6.53 54.56
CA ASP A 282 72.04 -6.86 54.89
C ASP A 282 72.46 -8.22 54.32
N LYS A 283 73.76 -8.32 54.14
CA LYS A 283 74.53 -9.10 53.18
C LYS A 283 74.78 -10.54 53.66
N LYS A 284 74.78 -11.48 52.69
CA LYS A 284 75.27 -12.89 52.65
C LYS A 284 76.47 -13.24 53.57
N PRO A 285 76.88 -14.54 53.74
CA PRO A 285 76.31 -15.83 53.26
C PRO A 285 76.34 -17.00 54.29
N GLY A 286 75.67 -18.12 53.96
CA GLY A 286 76.25 -19.44 54.22
C GLY A 286 75.47 -20.44 55.10
N VAL A 287 75.48 -21.68 54.61
CA VAL A 287 75.38 -22.97 55.34
C VAL A 287 73.98 -23.58 55.60
N LYS A 288 73.75 -24.71 54.90
CA LYS A 288 72.75 -25.79 55.14
C LYS A 288 73.08 -26.57 56.44
N PRO A 289 72.38 -27.66 56.87
CA PRO A 289 71.10 -28.29 56.47
C PRO A 289 70.20 -28.63 57.69
N GLY A 290 69.02 -29.21 57.48
CA GLY A 290 68.49 -30.21 58.45
C GLY A 290 66.98 -30.23 58.72
N ALA A 291 66.35 -31.28 58.19
CA ALA A 291 65.41 -32.18 58.87
C ALA A 291 64.05 -31.68 59.45
N LYS A 292 62.99 -32.24 58.82
CA LYS A 292 61.87 -33.01 59.39
C LYS A 292 61.17 -32.54 60.68
N SER A 293 59.88 -32.22 60.52
CA SER A 293 58.69 -32.79 61.20
C SER A 293 57.58 -31.73 61.09
N GLY A 294 56.34 -31.99 60.68
CA GLY A 294 55.47 -33.08 61.05
C GLY A 294 54.39 -32.51 61.96
N ALA A 295 53.25 -32.05 61.42
CA ALA A 295 52.01 -31.88 62.18
C ALA A 295 50.81 -31.64 61.25
N LYS A 296 49.90 -32.61 61.26
CA LYS A 296 48.50 -32.50 60.80
C LYS A 296 47.78 -31.37 61.56
N ALA A 297 46.97 -30.57 60.86
CA ALA A 297 45.82 -29.90 61.48
C ALA A 297 44.74 -29.56 60.44
N GLY A 298 43.55 -30.15 60.63
CA GLY A 298 42.25 -29.52 60.38
C GLY A 298 41.82 -29.21 58.95
N LYS A 299 41.20 -30.18 58.27
CA LYS A 299 40.26 -29.94 57.16
C LYS A 299 38.93 -29.46 57.78
N ALA A 300 38.65 -28.16 57.74
CA ALA A 300 37.31 -27.64 57.98
C ALA A 300 36.55 -27.56 56.63
N PRO A 301 35.30 -28.04 56.51
CA PRO A 301 34.53 -27.89 55.29
C PRO A 301 34.07 -26.44 55.17
N ALA A 302 34.62 -25.72 54.19
CA ALA A 302 34.07 -24.45 53.78
C ALA A 302 32.67 -24.71 53.19
N SER A 303 31.63 -24.36 53.94
CA SER A 303 30.25 -24.34 53.45
C SER A 303 30.16 -23.35 52.31
N ALA A 304 30.15 -23.85 51.07
CA ALA A 304 29.83 -23.09 49.89
C ALA A 304 28.35 -22.67 49.96
N SER A 305 28.07 -21.50 50.54
CA SER A 305 26.76 -20.88 50.47
C SER A 305 26.46 -20.60 48.98
N ALA A 306 25.59 -21.42 48.41
CA ALA A 306 25.26 -21.41 47.00
C ALA A 306 24.64 -20.07 46.55
N PRO A 307 24.89 -19.62 45.31
CA PRO A 307 24.39 -18.36 44.77
C PRO A 307 22.91 -18.46 44.36
N GLY A 308 21.99 -18.58 45.32
CA GLY A 308 20.57 -18.80 45.07
C GLY A 308 19.83 -17.64 44.35
N TRP A 309 20.37 -16.42 44.38
CA TRP A 309 19.60 -15.24 43.97
C TRP A 309 19.62 -14.92 42.48
N ARG A 310 20.60 -15.44 41.71
CA ARG A 310 20.66 -15.25 40.25
C ARG A 310 19.62 -16.08 39.49
N TYR A 311 19.18 -17.19 40.10
CA TYR A 311 18.17 -18.07 39.51
C TYR A 311 16.77 -17.45 39.51
N GLY A 312 16.45 -16.56 40.45
CA GLY A 312 15.11 -15.97 40.57
C GLY A 312 14.68 -15.11 39.38
N VAL A 313 15.54 -14.20 38.90
CA VAL A 313 15.20 -13.31 37.77
C VAL A 313 15.07 -14.11 36.47
N LEU A 314 16.00 -15.04 36.22
CA LEU A 314 15.96 -15.88 35.03
C LEU A 314 14.76 -16.82 35.01
N ALA A 315 14.42 -17.42 36.15
CA ALA A 315 13.22 -18.25 36.28
C ALA A 315 11.94 -17.44 36.01
N VAL A 316 11.80 -16.26 36.60
CA VAL A 316 10.64 -15.37 36.36
C VAL A 316 10.55 -14.97 34.88
N THR A 317 11.68 -14.63 34.25
CA THR A 317 11.67 -14.23 32.84
C THR A 317 11.35 -15.40 31.91
N LEU A 318 11.81 -16.61 32.24
CA LEU A 318 11.50 -17.81 31.48
C LEU A 318 10.01 -18.17 31.59
N VAL A 319 9.43 -18.08 32.80
CA VAL A 319 7.99 -18.26 33.01
C VAL A 319 7.20 -17.20 32.24
N ALA A 320 7.60 -15.92 32.30
CA ALA A 320 6.94 -14.85 31.54
C ALA A 320 7.04 -15.04 30.02
N THR A 321 8.16 -15.58 29.54
CA THR A 321 8.40 -15.90 28.13
C THR A 321 7.45 -17.01 27.67
N VAL A 322 7.34 -18.09 28.45
CA VAL A 322 6.41 -19.20 28.18
C VAL A 322 4.97 -18.71 28.23
N ALA A 323 4.62 -17.88 29.21
CA ALA A 323 3.29 -17.28 29.32
C ALA A 323 2.96 -16.36 28.14
N ALA A 324 3.93 -15.60 27.62
CA ALA A 324 3.74 -14.75 26.46
C ALA A 324 3.50 -15.57 25.18
N VAL A 325 4.26 -16.65 24.97
CA VAL A 325 4.04 -17.58 23.85
C VAL A 325 2.64 -18.20 23.96
N ALA A 326 2.30 -18.77 25.11
CA ALA A 326 0.97 -19.35 25.35
C ALA A 326 -0.15 -18.31 25.14
N GLY A 327 0.05 -17.07 25.62
CA GLY A 327 -0.89 -15.97 25.43
C GLY A 327 -1.14 -15.64 23.95
N VAL A 328 -0.08 -15.56 23.13
CA VAL A 328 -0.23 -15.31 21.69
C VAL A 328 -0.96 -16.48 21.01
N LEU A 329 -0.60 -17.72 21.33
CA LEU A 329 -1.22 -18.91 20.73
C LEU A 329 -2.71 -19.05 21.11
N LEU A 330 -3.09 -18.70 22.34
CA LEU A 330 -4.48 -18.74 22.80
C LEU A 330 -5.31 -17.54 22.32
N ALA A 331 -4.70 -16.37 22.17
CA ALA A 331 -5.38 -15.16 21.70
C ALA A 331 -5.60 -15.16 20.19
N ALA A 332 -4.70 -15.74 19.40
CA ALA A 332 -4.76 -15.67 17.95
C ALA A 332 -6.07 -16.21 17.35
N PRO A 333 -6.64 -17.37 17.77
CA PRO A 333 -7.93 -17.84 17.25
C PRO A 333 -9.12 -16.96 17.64
N GLN A 334 -9.01 -16.18 18.73
CA GLN A 334 -10.06 -15.26 19.18
C GLN A 334 -10.03 -13.95 18.40
N VAL A 335 -8.82 -13.45 18.10
CA VAL A 335 -8.62 -12.23 17.31
C VAL A 335 -8.85 -12.49 15.82
N PHE A 336 -8.43 -13.65 15.32
CA PHE A 336 -8.51 -14.04 13.91
C PHE A 336 -9.52 -15.18 13.70
N ALA A 337 -10.74 -14.96 14.21
CA ALA A 337 -11.79 -15.98 14.31
C ALA A 337 -12.35 -16.44 12.96
N GLN A 338 -12.21 -15.64 11.91
CA GLN A 338 -12.69 -15.99 10.58
C GLN A 338 -12.01 -17.27 10.07
N ARG A 339 -12.70 -18.06 9.26
CA ARG A 339 -12.16 -19.32 8.70
C ARG A 339 -12.49 -19.52 7.23
N VAL A 340 -13.18 -18.56 6.63
CA VAL A 340 -13.57 -18.62 5.22
C VAL A 340 -13.20 -17.34 4.50
N ASP A 341 -12.83 -17.44 3.23
CA ASP A 341 -12.48 -16.33 2.33
C ASP A 341 -13.64 -15.88 1.43
N GLY A 342 -14.78 -16.55 1.52
CA GLY A 342 -15.98 -16.23 0.76
C GLY A 342 -17.23 -16.93 1.29
N PRO A 343 -18.40 -16.65 0.70
CA PRO A 343 -19.65 -17.33 1.06
C PRO A 343 -19.55 -18.84 0.81
N ASP A 344 -20.20 -19.65 1.67
CA ASP A 344 -20.36 -21.09 1.43
C ASP A 344 -21.48 -21.30 0.40
N LEU A 345 -21.08 -21.53 -0.85
CA LEU A 345 -21.98 -21.67 -1.99
C LEU A 345 -22.38 -23.13 -2.27
N ARG A 346 -21.76 -24.13 -1.59
CA ARG A 346 -21.96 -25.58 -1.82
C ARG A 346 -22.09 -25.96 -3.31
N VAL A 347 -21.11 -25.57 -4.12
CA VAL A 347 -21.08 -25.87 -5.56
C VAL A 347 -21.11 -27.38 -5.79
N THR A 348 -22.05 -27.86 -6.60
CA THR A 348 -22.19 -29.29 -6.91
C THR A 348 -21.47 -29.67 -8.21
N PRO A 349 -21.13 -30.95 -8.43
CA PRO A 349 -20.63 -31.40 -9.73
C PRO A 349 -21.59 -31.13 -10.88
N ALA A 350 -22.90 -31.11 -10.62
CA ALA A 350 -23.91 -30.76 -11.62
C ALA A 350 -23.82 -29.27 -12.02
N ASP A 351 -23.54 -28.38 -11.06
CA ASP A 351 -23.33 -26.94 -11.34
C ASP A 351 -22.13 -26.73 -12.27
N LEU A 352 -21.00 -27.40 -11.99
CA LEU A 352 -19.79 -27.33 -12.83
C LEU A 352 -19.99 -27.99 -14.21
N ALA A 353 -20.87 -28.99 -14.30
CA ALA A 353 -21.14 -29.72 -15.53
C ALA A 353 -22.12 -28.99 -16.47
N ALA A 354 -23.01 -28.16 -15.92
CA ALA A 354 -24.18 -27.65 -16.62
C ALA A 354 -23.86 -26.98 -17.96
N ARG A 355 -22.87 -26.07 -18.01
CA ARG A 355 -22.46 -25.39 -19.26
C ARG A 355 -21.99 -26.37 -20.32
N SER A 356 -21.12 -27.31 -19.94
CA SER A 356 -20.58 -28.31 -20.85
C SER A 356 -21.64 -29.29 -21.38
N GLU A 357 -22.68 -29.57 -20.58
CA GLU A 357 -23.82 -30.42 -20.98
C GLU A 357 -24.75 -29.70 -21.96
N GLU A 358 -25.08 -28.43 -21.68
CA GLU A 358 -25.88 -27.59 -22.56
C GLU A 358 -25.18 -27.35 -23.90
N ALA A 359 -23.89 -27.02 -23.85
CA ALA A 359 -23.06 -26.87 -25.04
C ALA A 359 -22.98 -28.16 -25.83
N ALA A 360 -22.71 -29.30 -25.19
CA ALA A 360 -22.64 -30.58 -25.89
C ALA A 360 -23.97 -30.93 -26.59
N ALA A 361 -25.10 -30.77 -25.90
CA ALA A 361 -26.42 -31.04 -26.47
C ALA A 361 -26.72 -30.14 -27.68
N ALA A 362 -26.41 -28.84 -27.59
CA ALA A 362 -26.61 -27.89 -28.70
C ALA A 362 -25.69 -28.17 -29.89
N LEU A 363 -24.42 -28.51 -29.64
CA LEU A 363 -23.46 -28.84 -30.70
C LEU A 363 -23.83 -30.14 -31.41
N THR A 364 -24.31 -31.16 -30.71
CA THR A 364 -24.82 -32.39 -31.32
C THR A 364 -26.07 -32.12 -32.18
N ALA A 365 -26.92 -31.17 -31.78
CA ALA A 365 -28.14 -30.83 -32.53
C ALA A 365 -27.89 -29.96 -33.77
N GLY A 366 -26.98 -28.98 -33.70
CA GLY A 366 -26.85 -27.97 -34.75
C GLY A 366 -25.45 -27.37 -34.94
N GLY A 367 -24.42 -27.91 -34.29
CA GLY A 367 -23.02 -27.47 -34.41
C GLY A 367 -22.71 -26.09 -33.85
N VAL A 368 -23.71 -25.40 -33.28
CA VAL A 368 -23.55 -24.07 -32.69
C VAL A 368 -24.25 -24.01 -31.33
N TYR A 369 -23.52 -23.64 -30.30
CA TYR A 369 -24.02 -23.32 -28.96
C TYR A 369 -23.98 -21.79 -28.76
N GLN A 370 -25.07 -21.20 -28.30
CA GLN A 370 -25.11 -19.82 -27.83
C GLN A 370 -25.65 -19.78 -26.42
N ASP A 371 -24.86 -19.25 -25.48
CA ASP A 371 -25.33 -19.09 -24.12
C ASP A 371 -26.54 -18.14 -24.06
N ALA A 372 -27.53 -18.46 -23.22
CA ALA A 372 -28.66 -17.56 -22.98
C ALA A 372 -28.22 -16.25 -22.31
N ALA A 373 -27.19 -16.28 -21.45
CA ALA A 373 -26.61 -15.11 -20.80
C ALA A 373 -25.70 -14.29 -21.74
N ALA A 374 -25.15 -14.89 -22.79
CA ALA A 374 -24.22 -14.22 -23.70
C ALA A 374 -24.91 -13.14 -24.57
N PRO A 375 -24.30 -11.95 -24.75
CA PRO A 375 -24.75 -10.95 -25.71
C PRO A 375 -24.85 -11.48 -27.14
N THR A 376 -25.82 -10.98 -27.89
CA THR A 376 -25.98 -11.33 -29.32
C THR A 376 -24.99 -10.54 -30.17
N VAL A 377 -23.91 -11.20 -30.59
CA VAL A 377 -22.81 -10.59 -31.38
C VAL A 377 -22.93 -10.80 -32.89
N LEU A 378 -23.78 -11.72 -33.34
CA LEU A 378 -24.08 -11.97 -34.74
C LEU A 378 -25.53 -11.61 -35.04
N SER A 379 -25.75 -10.83 -36.09
CA SER A 379 -27.09 -10.70 -36.68
C SER A 379 -27.60 -12.06 -37.21
N PRO A 380 -28.92 -12.25 -37.35
CA PRO A 380 -29.48 -13.48 -37.92
C PRO A 380 -28.89 -13.86 -39.28
N ALA A 381 -28.63 -12.87 -40.15
CA ALA A 381 -28.02 -13.08 -41.45
C ALA A 381 -26.55 -13.54 -41.35
N GLN A 382 -25.77 -12.93 -40.44
CA GLN A 382 -24.38 -13.35 -40.19
C GLN A 382 -24.32 -14.75 -39.58
N LEU A 383 -25.20 -15.08 -38.64
CA LEU A 383 -25.28 -16.43 -38.07
C LEU A 383 -25.63 -17.47 -39.14
N ALA A 384 -26.60 -17.17 -40.01
CA ALA A 384 -26.96 -18.04 -41.13
C ALA A 384 -25.77 -18.26 -42.09
N ALA A 385 -25.03 -17.19 -42.42
CA ALA A 385 -23.83 -17.27 -43.24
C ALA A 385 -22.71 -18.10 -42.58
N VAL A 386 -22.47 -17.92 -41.28
CA VAL A 386 -21.51 -18.71 -40.51
C VAL A 386 -21.90 -20.19 -40.50
N LYS A 387 -23.19 -20.50 -40.28
CA LYS A 387 -23.70 -21.87 -40.30
C LYS A 387 -23.56 -22.55 -41.67
N GLN A 388 -23.87 -21.82 -42.74
CA GLN A 388 -23.66 -22.32 -44.09
C GLN A 388 -22.17 -22.65 -44.30
N ARG A 389 -21.29 -21.75 -43.87
CA ARG A 389 -19.85 -21.92 -44.01
C ARG A 389 -19.30 -23.09 -43.19
N THR A 390 -19.78 -23.30 -41.96
CA THR A 390 -19.41 -24.48 -41.17
C THR A 390 -19.92 -25.78 -41.79
N ALA A 391 -21.10 -25.76 -42.43
CA ALA A 391 -21.62 -26.92 -43.15
C ALA A 391 -20.78 -27.26 -44.40
N GLU A 392 -20.30 -26.26 -45.12
CA GLU A 392 -19.37 -26.44 -46.25
C GLU A 392 -18.03 -27.04 -45.80
N LEU A 393 -17.51 -26.62 -44.63
CA LEU A 393 -16.28 -27.16 -44.04
C LEU A 393 -16.44 -28.57 -43.49
N ALA A 394 -17.64 -28.97 -43.06
CA ALA A 394 -17.89 -30.26 -42.42
C ALA A 394 -17.47 -31.47 -43.29
N ALA A 395 -17.42 -31.30 -44.61
CA ALA A 395 -16.95 -32.35 -45.53
C ALA A 395 -15.45 -32.70 -45.36
N SER A 396 -14.62 -31.76 -44.91
CA SER A 396 -13.19 -31.99 -44.67
C SER A 396 -12.85 -31.99 -43.18
N THR A 397 -13.44 -31.07 -42.43
CA THR A 397 -13.19 -30.84 -41.01
C THR A 397 -14.46 -30.27 -40.36
N PRO A 398 -15.21 -31.05 -39.56
CA PRO A 398 -16.31 -30.54 -38.76
C PRO A 398 -15.87 -29.39 -37.86
N VAL A 399 -16.66 -28.33 -37.80
CA VAL A 399 -16.40 -27.15 -36.96
C VAL A 399 -17.57 -26.95 -36.00
N PHE A 400 -17.25 -26.81 -34.72
CA PHE A 400 -18.20 -26.60 -33.64
C PHE A 400 -17.97 -25.24 -33.01
N LEU A 401 -19.02 -24.41 -32.90
CA LEU A 401 -18.92 -23.03 -32.42
C LEU A 401 -19.62 -22.86 -31.08
N LEU A 402 -18.92 -22.31 -30.09
CA LEU A 402 -19.47 -22.03 -28.75
C LEU A 402 -19.38 -20.52 -28.47
N PHE A 403 -20.52 -19.84 -28.43
CA PHE A 403 -20.59 -18.41 -28.07
C PHE A 403 -20.82 -18.29 -26.56
N THR A 404 -19.72 -18.22 -25.81
CA THR A 404 -19.70 -18.18 -24.35
C THR A 404 -18.41 -17.51 -23.86
N GLY A 405 -18.53 -16.71 -22.80
CA GLY A 405 -17.37 -16.12 -22.13
C GLY A 405 -16.58 -17.16 -21.34
N SER A 406 -15.35 -16.84 -20.98
CA SER A 406 -14.58 -17.59 -19.98
C SER A 406 -13.96 -16.63 -18.97
N ASP A 407 -14.19 -16.90 -17.69
CA ASP A 407 -13.63 -16.16 -16.56
C ASP A 407 -13.00 -17.15 -15.58
N SER A 408 -12.08 -16.67 -14.76
CA SER A 408 -11.46 -17.36 -13.63
C SER A 408 -12.46 -18.04 -12.67
N ASP A 409 -13.71 -17.56 -12.62
CA ASP A 409 -14.78 -18.09 -11.78
C ASP A 409 -15.68 -19.12 -12.49
N ASP A 410 -15.35 -19.46 -13.75
CA ASP A 410 -16.02 -20.52 -14.49
C ASP A 410 -15.55 -21.93 -14.10
N GLU A 411 -16.18 -22.97 -14.63
CA GLU A 411 -15.80 -24.36 -14.32
C GLU A 411 -14.35 -24.67 -14.73
N SER A 412 -13.84 -24.05 -15.80
CA SER A 412 -12.50 -24.25 -16.33
C SER A 412 -11.45 -23.27 -15.78
N THR A 413 -11.83 -22.40 -14.84
CA THR A 413 -10.99 -21.32 -14.28
C THR A 413 -10.42 -20.40 -15.37
N GLY A 414 -11.22 -20.10 -16.39
CA GLY A 414 -10.87 -19.24 -17.51
C GLY A 414 -10.03 -19.94 -18.60
N ASP A 415 -9.83 -21.25 -18.50
CA ASP A 415 -9.12 -22.03 -19.52
C ASP A 415 -10.10 -22.55 -20.57
N GLY A 416 -10.22 -21.80 -21.68
CA GLY A 416 -11.10 -22.17 -22.79
C GLY A 416 -10.77 -23.53 -23.41
N SER A 417 -9.49 -23.93 -23.46
CA SER A 417 -9.10 -25.23 -24.01
C SER A 417 -9.64 -26.38 -23.17
N ARG A 418 -9.67 -26.22 -21.83
CA ARG A 418 -10.29 -27.20 -20.92
C ARG A 418 -11.80 -27.28 -21.09
N LEU A 419 -12.49 -26.15 -21.25
CA LEU A 419 -13.93 -26.15 -21.55
C LEU A 419 -14.19 -26.91 -22.86
N LEU A 420 -13.47 -26.59 -23.94
CA LEU A 420 -13.66 -27.25 -25.23
C LEU A 420 -13.37 -28.75 -25.15
N ALA A 421 -12.37 -29.18 -24.38
CA ALA A 421 -12.08 -30.59 -24.15
C ALA A 421 -13.20 -31.32 -23.40
N GLN A 422 -13.82 -30.69 -22.40
CA GLN A 422 -14.97 -31.26 -21.68
C GLN A 422 -16.20 -31.39 -22.58
N VAL A 423 -16.47 -30.36 -23.38
CA VAL A 423 -17.56 -30.39 -24.35
C VAL A 423 -17.31 -31.52 -25.36
N ARG A 424 -16.08 -31.66 -25.89
CA ARG A 424 -15.72 -32.76 -26.78
C ARG A 424 -15.86 -34.13 -26.13
N GLN A 425 -15.47 -34.30 -24.86
CA GLN A 425 -15.67 -35.56 -24.14
C GLN A 425 -17.15 -35.95 -24.06
N ARG A 426 -18.05 -34.97 -23.92
CA ARG A 426 -19.50 -35.19 -23.84
C ARG A 426 -20.16 -35.39 -25.20
N THR A 427 -19.75 -34.65 -26.23
CA THR A 427 -20.27 -34.83 -27.60
C THR A 427 -19.76 -36.12 -28.23
N GLY A 428 -18.52 -36.53 -27.92
CA GLY A 428 -17.83 -37.64 -28.58
C GLY A 428 -17.51 -37.37 -30.06
N LEU A 429 -17.62 -36.11 -30.51
CA LEU A 429 -17.43 -35.73 -31.91
C LEU A 429 -16.02 -35.20 -32.15
N ASP A 430 -15.35 -35.73 -33.16
CA ASP A 430 -14.07 -35.23 -33.62
C ASP A 430 -14.26 -34.03 -34.56
N GLY A 431 -13.41 -33.01 -34.43
CA GLY A 431 -13.49 -31.77 -35.20
C GLY A 431 -12.70 -30.62 -34.58
N VAL A 432 -12.88 -29.43 -35.13
CA VAL A 432 -12.31 -28.18 -34.61
C VAL A 432 -13.36 -27.48 -33.77
N TYR A 433 -13.04 -27.23 -32.50
CA TYR A 433 -13.91 -26.53 -31.56
C TYR A 433 -13.41 -25.10 -31.41
N VAL A 434 -14.32 -24.13 -31.56
CA VAL A 434 -14.01 -22.70 -31.45
C VAL A 434 -14.89 -22.08 -30.38
N GLN A 435 -14.27 -21.60 -29.31
CA GLN A 435 -14.91 -20.73 -28.34
C GLN A 435 -14.84 -19.29 -28.84
N VAL A 436 -15.96 -18.59 -28.78
CA VAL A 436 -16.11 -17.18 -29.10
C VAL A 436 -16.62 -16.46 -27.85
N ASP A 437 -15.75 -15.67 -27.22
CA ASP A 437 -16.14 -14.80 -26.12
C ASP A 437 -16.84 -13.54 -26.68
N PRO A 438 -18.16 -13.39 -26.44
CA PRO A 438 -18.94 -12.28 -26.99
C PRO A 438 -18.70 -10.94 -26.27
N VAL A 439 -18.15 -10.97 -25.05
CA VAL A 439 -17.96 -9.79 -24.20
C VAL A 439 -16.54 -9.25 -24.36
N ALA A 440 -15.55 -10.12 -24.26
CA ALA A 440 -14.14 -9.73 -24.29
C ALA A 440 -13.49 -9.95 -25.68
N GLY A 441 -14.19 -10.63 -26.60
CA GLY A 441 -13.74 -10.82 -27.99
C GLY A 441 -12.59 -11.82 -28.12
N TYR A 442 -12.31 -12.62 -27.10
CA TYR A 442 -11.32 -13.69 -27.16
C TYR A 442 -11.82 -14.87 -27.98
N PHE A 443 -10.93 -15.48 -28.74
CA PHE A 443 -11.19 -16.76 -29.41
C PHE A 443 -10.27 -17.83 -28.86
N GLU A 444 -10.81 -19.01 -28.59
CA GLU A 444 -10.02 -20.21 -28.32
C GLU A 444 -10.33 -21.25 -29.40
N LEU A 445 -9.31 -21.92 -29.91
CA LEU A 445 -9.44 -22.92 -30.96
C LEU A 445 -8.62 -24.15 -30.59
N VAL A 446 -9.27 -25.31 -30.55
CA VAL A 446 -8.62 -26.60 -30.30
C VAL A 446 -9.11 -27.62 -31.32
N GLU A 447 -8.20 -28.40 -31.88
CA GLU A 447 -8.52 -29.51 -32.78
C GLU A 447 -8.50 -30.85 -32.03
N PHE A 448 -9.66 -31.51 -31.95
CA PHE A 448 -9.78 -32.86 -31.41
C PHE A 448 -10.02 -33.86 -32.54
N ARG A 449 -8.96 -34.44 -33.07
CA ARG A 449 -9.01 -35.44 -34.15
C ARG A 449 -7.94 -36.49 -33.95
N THR A 450 -8.14 -37.66 -34.56
CA THR A 450 -7.12 -38.71 -34.62
C THR A 450 -5.88 -38.29 -35.42
N ALA A 451 -6.07 -37.59 -36.55
CA ALA A 451 -5.00 -37.04 -37.37
C ALA A 451 -4.93 -35.51 -37.26
N ALA A 452 -3.83 -34.98 -36.73
CA ALA A 452 -3.64 -33.55 -36.50
C ALA A 452 -3.42 -32.77 -37.79
N THR A 453 -3.93 -31.54 -37.84
CA THR A 453 -3.63 -30.53 -38.86
C THR A 453 -2.74 -29.40 -38.31
N ASP A 454 -2.36 -28.46 -39.16
CA ASP A 454 -1.60 -27.27 -38.77
C ASP A 454 -2.50 -26.09 -38.29
N VAL A 455 -3.80 -26.34 -38.06
CA VAL A 455 -4.82 -25.30 -37.78
C VAL A 455 -4.49 -24.45 -36.55
N GLU A 456 -4.11 -25.04 -35.42
CA GLU A 456 -3.77 -24.29 -34.20
C GLU A 456 -2.52 -23.42 -34.38
N THR A 457 -1.56 -23.91 -35.18
CA THR A 457 -0.35 -23.14 -35.49
C THR A 457 -0.69 -21.95 -36.39
N ARG A 458 -1.58 -22.14 -37.37
CA ARG A 458 -2.08 -21.05 -38.23
C ARG A 458 -2.87 -20.02 -37.42
N PHE A 459 -3.78 -20.48 -36.57
CA PHE A 459 -4.59 -19.64 -35.69
C PHE A 459 -3.71 -18.76 -34.79
N ARG A 460 -2.69 -19.33 -34.15
CA ARG A 460 -1.73 -18.59 -33.32
C ARG A 460 -0.90 -17.58 -34.13
N ARG A 461 -0.41 -17.97 -35.31
CA ARG A 461 0.37 -17.07 -36.20
C ARG A 461 -0.45 -15.92 -36.76
N ALA A 462 -1.75 -16.11 -36.95
CA ALA A 462 -2.68 -15.08 -37.39
C ALA A 462 -3.12 -14.15 -36.24
N GLU A 463 -2.63 -14.39 -35.01
CA GLU A 463 -2.91 -13.59 -33.80
C GLU A 463 -4.41 -13.42 -33.50
N LEU A 464 -5.24 -14.39 -33.91
CA LEU A 464 -6.70 -14.28 -33.82
C LEU A 464 -7.27 -14.48 -32.41
N ARG A 465 -6.45 -14.98 -31.47
CA ARG A 465 -6.85 -15.27 -30.08
C ARG A 465 -7.31 -14.01 -29.33
N TYR A 466 -6.62 -12.90 -29.53
CA TYR A 466 -6.87 -11.64 -28.84
C TYR A 466 -7.57 -10.64 -29.78
N PRO A 467 -8.45 -9.77 -29.28
CA PRO A 467 -8.97 -8.67 -30.09
C PRO A 467 -7.84 -7.67 -30.44
N GLU A 468 -7.91 -7.10 -31.64
CA GLU A 468 -7.00 -6.04 -32.10
C GLU A 468 -7.27 -4.76 -31.28
N ARG A 469 -6.42 -4.44 -30.29
CA ARG A 469 -6.60 -3.28 -29.40
C ARG A 469 -6.23 -1.92 -30.03
N GLU A 470 -5.71 -1.91 -31.25
CA GLU A 470 -5.02 -0.75 -31.82
C GLU A 470 -5.93 0.46 -32.15
N ASN A 471 -7.25 0.28 -32.20
CA ASN A 471 -8.13 1.33 -32.72
C ASN A 471 -8.95 2.11 -31.68
N GLY A 472 -8.87 1.76 -30.39
CA GLY A 472 -9.65 2.44 -29.33
C GLY A 472 -11.18 2.38 -29.49
N SER A 473 -11.68 1.81 -30.58
CA SER A 473 -13.08 1.50 -30.81
C SER A 473 -13.42 0.26 -30.01
N GLY A 474 -14.41 0.34 -29.12
CA GLY A 474 -14.98 -0.83 -28.42
C GLY A 474 -15.67 -1.85 -29.36
N ASP A 475 -15.44 -1.77 -30.67
CA ASP A 475 -15.92 -2.73 -31.65
C ASP A 475 -14.98 -3.93 -31.72
N LEU A 476 -15.44 -5.08 -31.22
CA LEU A 476 -14.69 -6.34 -31.16
C LEU A 476 -14.53 -7.02 -32.53
N ARG A 477 -15.26 -6.55 -33.57
CA ARG A 477 -15.23 -7.09 -34.94
C ARG A 477 -15.32 -8.61 -35.01
N ILE A 478 -16.18 -9.18 -34.15
CA ILE A 478 -16.36 -10.63 -34.00
C ILE A 478 -16.74 -11.30 -35.34
N PRO A 479 -17.68 -10.76 -36.16
CA PRO A 479 -18.03 -11.38 -37.44
C PRO A 479 -16.85 -11.52 -38.41
N GLU A 480 -16.03 -10.47 -38.56
CA GLU A 480 -14.89 -10.46 -39.49
C GLU A 480 -13.78 -11.38 -38.98
N ARG A 481 -13.50 -11.35 -37.67
CA ARG A 481 -12.49 -12.21 -37.06
C ARG A 481 -12.91 -13.68 -37.10
N LEU A 482 -14.18 -13.99 -36.85
CA LEU A 482 -14.69 -15.36 -36.93
C LEU A 482 -14.55 -15.91 -38.35
N ASN A 483 -14.80 -15.10 -39.38
CA ASN A 483 -14.55 -15.49 -40.76
C ASN A 483 -13.06 -15.80 -41.02
N ARG A 484 -12.14 -14.99 -40.47
CA ARG A 484 -10.70 -15.29 -40.53
C ARG A 484 -10.35 -16.61 -39.82
N VAL A 485 -10.98 -16.91 -38.69
CA VAL A 485 -10.82 -18.23 -38.04
C VAL A 485 -11.26 -19.35 -38.97
N LEU A 486 -12.45 -19.23 -39.58
CA LEU A 486 -12.94 -20.22 -40.55
C LEU A 486 -12.03 -20.34 -41.79
N ASP A 487 -11.41 -19.25 -42.25
CA ASP A 487 -10.36 -19.29 -43.28
C ASP A 487 -9.15 -20.10 -42.83
N THR A 488 -8.71 -19.96 -41.57
CA THR A 488 -7.59 -20.75 -41.04
C THR A 488 -7.89 -22.24 -40.97
N VAL A 489 -9.14 -22.61 -40.64
CA VAL A 489 -9.62 -23.99 -40.64
C VAL A 489 -9.68 -24.55 -42.06
N ALA A 490 -10.23 -23.78 -43.01
CA ALA A 490 -10.31 -24.17 -44.41
C ALA A 490 -8.93 -24.41 -45.04
N ALA A 491 -7.94 -23.61 -44.65
CA ALA A 491 -6.58 -23.68 -45.17
C ALA A 491 -5.69 -24.71 -44.45
N ALA A 492 -6.20 -25.38 -43.42
CA ALA A 492 -5.43 -26.30 -42.60
C ALA A 492 -4.99 -27.53 -43.41
N ARG A 493 -3.78 -28.02 -43.14
CA ARG A 493 -3.17 -29.18 -43.80
C ARG A 493 -2.80 -30.25 -42.78
N PRO A 494 -2.92 -31.55 -43.12
CA PRO A 494 -2.46 -32.63 -42.25
C PRO A 494 -0.97 -32.50 -41.91
N THR A 495 -0.61 -32.73 -40.65
CA THR A 495 0.78 -32.69 -40.18
C THR A 495 1.43 -34.06 -40.06
N GLY A 496 0.64 -35.14 -40.15
CA GLY A 496 1.09 -36.52 -39.93
C GLY A 496 1.34 -36.86 -38.46
N ARG A 497 0.99 -35.97 -37.52
CA ARG A 497 1.05 -36.20 -36.07
C ARG A 497 -0.29 -36.74 -35.56
N GLU A 498 -0.25 -37.45 -34.44
CA GLU A 498 -1.45 -37.73 -33.65
C GLU A 498 -2.02 -36.41 -33.11
N GLY A 499 -3.34 -36.25 -33.21
CA GLY A 499 -4.03 -35.06 -32.70
C GLY A 499 -4.27 -35.11 -31.21
N ASP A 500 -4.69 -33.97 -30.65
CA ASP A 500 -5.04 -33.89 -29.24
C ASP A 500 -6.30 -34.72 -28.98
N THR A 501 -6.23 -35.57 -27.97
CA THR A 501 -7.36 -36.40 -27.53
C THR A 501 -8.15 -35.72 -26.41
N GLY A 502 -7.66 -34.59 -25.89
CA GLY A 502 -8.18 -33.91 -24.70
C GLY A 502 -7.89 -34.70 -23.41
N ALA A 503 -7.05 -35.74 -23.47
CA ALA A 503 -6.68 -36.56 -22.32
C ALA A 503 -5.82 -35.73 -21.35
N GLY A 504 -6.35 -35.47 -20.15
CA GLY A 504 -5.68 -34.67 -19.11
C GLY A 504 -6.39 -33.37 -18.74
N SER A 505 -7.51 -33.03 -19.40
CA SER A 505 -8.34 -31.87 -19.07
C SER A 505 -9.28 -32.13 -17.89
N THR A 506 -8.74 -32.57 -16.74
CA THR A 506 -9.56 -32.66 -15.52
C THR A 506 -9.95 -31.26 -15.08
N LEU A 507 -11.20 -31.11 -14.61
CA LEU A 507 -11.64 -29.89 -13.96
C LEU A 507 -10.66 -29.55 -12.82
N PRO A 508 -10.30 -28.26 -12.66
CA PRO A 508 -9.64 -27.80 -11.45
C PRO A 508 -10.45 -28.24 -10.23
N GLU A 509 -9.75 -28.62 -9.16
CA GLU A 509 -10.40 -28.90 -7.88
C GLU A 509 -11.32 -27.73 -7.49
N LEU A 510 -12.44 -28.05 -6.85
CA LEU A 510 -13.30 -27.01 -6.33
C LEU A 510 -12.51 -26.27 -5.24
N HIS A 511 -12.41 -24.95 -5.37
CA HIS A 511 -11.83 -24.13 -4.32
C HIS A 511 -12.69 -24.29 -3.06
N ASP A 512 -12.10 -24.84 -2.01
CA ASP A 512 -12.71 -24.82 -0.68
C ASP A 512 -12.55 -23.41 -0.14
N ASN A 513 -13.65 -22.74 0.18
CA ASN A 513 -13.60 -21.41 0.77
C ASN A 513 -12.97 -21.42 2.17
N ALA A 514 -12.62 -22.59 2.73
CA ALA A 514 -11.85 -22.71 3.94
C ALA A 514 -10.45 -22.07 3.81
N LEU A 515 -10.22 -21.05 4.63
CA LEU A 515 -8.92 -20.44 4.77
C LEU A 515 -7.88 -21.45 5.28
N PRO A 516 -6.61 -21.32 4.86
CA PRO A 516 -5.52 -22.06 5.48
C PRO A 516 -5.60 -21.92 7.01
N PRO A 517 -5.46 -23.02 7.77
CA PRO A 517 -5.60 -22.94 9.21
C PRO A 517 -4.54 -22.01 9.79
N LEU A 518 -4.90 -21.37 10.90
CA LEU A 518 -3.95 -20.60 11.68
C LEU A 518 -2.72 -21.47 12.00
N PHE A 519 -1.54 -20.83 12.01
CA PHE A 519 -0.27 -21.48 12.30
C PHE A 519 0.28 -22.42 11.19
N LYS A 520 -0.21 -22.32 9.94
CA LYS A 520 0.40 -22.99 8.76
C LYS A 520 1.08 -22.00 7.80
N ALA A 521 1.78 -22.56 6.81
CA ALA A 521 2.46 -21.86 5.71
C ALA A 521 3.41 -20.73 6.18
N ASP A 522 2.93 -19.49 6.20
CA ASP A 522 3.72 -18.28 6.48
C ASP A 522 4.08 -18.06 7.94
N LEU A 523 3.64 -18.95 8.83
CA LEU A 523 4.13 -18.95 10.21
C LEU A 523 5.66 -19.07 10.25
N VAL A 524 6.24 -19.98 9.45
CA VAL A 524 7.70 -20.23 9.44
C VAL A 524 8.48 -18.99 8.96
N PRO A 525 8.18 -18.41 7.78
CA PRO A 525 8.71 -17.11 7.38
C PRO A 525 8.56 -16.03 8.46
N GLY A 526 7.40 -15.97 9.13
CA GLY A 526 7.14 -15.01 10.20
C GLY A 526 8.07 -15.19 11.40
N THR A 527 8.31 -16.42 11.83
CA THR A 527 9.25 -16.72 12.92
C THR A 527 10.71 -16.39 12.54
N LEU A 528 11.12 -16.66 11.29
CA LEU A 528 12.46 -16.32 10.80
C LEU A 528 12.67 -14.80 10.76
N LEU A 529 11.69 -14.06 10.23
CA LEU A 529 11.70 -12.60 10.20
C LEU A 529 11.71 -12.02 11.63
N GLY A 530 10.90 -12.58 12.52
CA GLY A 530 10.89 -12.22 13.94
C GLY A 530 12.24 -12.46 14.62
N ALA A 531 12.92 -13.57 14.32
CA ALA A 531 14.25 -13.87 14.86
C ALA A 531 15.32 -12.91 14.34
N LEU A 532 15.28 -12.56 13.05
CA LEU A 532 16.18 -11.59 12.44
C LEU A 532 15.97 -10.19 13.04
N LEU A 533 14.72 -9.74 13.16
CA LEU A 533 14.40 -8.45 13.77
C LEU A 533 14.78 -8.41 15.25
N LEU A 534 14.55 -9.50 15.99
CA LEU A 534 15.05 -9.64 17.37
C LEU A 534 16.57 -9.47 17.40
N GLY A 535 17.31 -10.17 16.54
CA GLY A 535 18.76 -10.08 16.40
C GLY A 535 19.22 -8.64 16.20
N ILE A 536 18.63 -7.92 15.25
CA ILE A 536 18.92 -6.50 14.99
C ILE A 536 18.66 -5.64 16.22
N LEU A 537 17.49 -5.78 16.86
CA LEU A 537 17.14 -5.01 18.05
C LEU A 537 18.11 -5.28 19.21
N THR A 538 18.56 -6.53 19.39
CA THR A 538 19.56 -6.86 20.40
C THR A 538 20.94 -6.26 20.09
N LEU A 539 21.38 -6.25 18.83
CA LEU A 539 22.63 -5.64 18.40
C LEU A 539 22.61 -4.13 18.62
N VAL A 540 21.52 -3.45 18.25
CA VAL A 540 21.32 -2.02 18.50
C VAL A 540 21.34 -1.71 19.99
N GLY A 541 20.58 -2.48 20.79
CA GLY A 541 20.57 -2.33 22.26
C GLY A 541 21.95 -2.53 22.88
N TRP A 542 22.74 -3.47 22.35
CA TRP A 542 24.13 -3.70 22.77
C TRP A 542 25.06 -2.56 22.37
N ALA A 543 24.97 -2.07 21.13
CA ALA A 543 25.75 -0.94 20.64
C ALA A 543 25.47 0.34 21.44
N CYS A 544 24.19 0.65 21.73
CA CYS A 544 23.80 1.76 22.61
C CYS A 544 24.39 1.58 24.01
N SER A 545 24.31 0.37 24.57
CA SER A 545 24.89 0.07 25.89
C SER A 545 26.41 0.26 25.92
N ALA A 546 27.12 -0.17 24.86
CA ALA A 546 28.56 0.00 24.71
C ALA A 546 28.94 1.48 24.56
N ALA A 547 28.21 2.25 23.75
CA ALA A 547 28.41 3.68 23.58
C ALA A 547 28.20 4.46 24.90
N VAL A 548 27.17 4.11 25.68
CA VAL A 548 26.95 4.71 27.01
C VAL A 548 28.11 4.38 27.96
N ARG A 549 28.62 3.14 27.97
CA ARG A 549 29.80 2.78 28.77
C ARG A 549 31.05 3.53 28.33
N ALA A 550 31.33 3.57 27.03
CA ALA A 550 32.46 4.31 26.47
C ALA A 550 32.37 5.82 26.80
N GLY A 551 31.17 6.41 26.72
CA GLY A 551 30.92 7.79 27.12
C GLY A 551 31.15 8.04 28.61
N ARG A 552 30.73 7.13 29.48
CA ARG A 552 31.02 7.21 30.93
C ARG A 552 32.52 7.08 31.23
N VAL A 553 33.23 6.16 30.57
CA VAL A 553 34.68 6.02 30.71
C VAL A 553 35.39 7.28 30.21
N ARG A 554 35.02 7.81 29.05
CA ARG A 554 35.57 9.07 28.52
C ARG A 554 35.30 10.25 29.45
N ARG A 555 34.12 10.36 30.05
CA ARG A 555 33.82 11.39 31.05
C ARG A 555 34.62 11.20 32.35
N ALA A 556 34.82 9.97 32.81
CA ALA A 556 35.65 9.69 33.98
C ALA A 556 37.13 10.03 33.71
N VAL A 557 37.64 9.70 32.52
CA VAL A 557 39.01 10.07 32.08
C VAL A 557 39.13 11.58 31.89
N ALA A 558 38.16 12.24 31.25
CA ALA A 558 38.16 13.69 31.09
C ALA A 558 38.03 14.43 32.43
N ALA A 559 37.26 13.91 33.38
CA ALA A 559 37.19 14.45 34.73
C ALA A 559 38.51 14.24 35.50
N ALA A 560 39.19 13.10 35.31
CA ALA A 560 40.51 12.86 35.87
C ALA A 560 41.59 13.76 35.25
N VAL A 561 41.53 13.99 33.94
CA VAL A 561 42.45 14.89 33.22
C VAL A 561 42.18 16.36 33.57
N ALA A 562 40.92 16.77 33.72
CA ALA A 562 40.53 18.11 34.19
C ALA A 562 40.93 18.35 35.66
N ALA A 563 40.86 17.33 36.52
CA ALA A 563 41.35 17.40 37.89
C ALA A 563 42.89 17.55 37.98
N THR A 564 43.63 17.08 36.97
CA THR A 564 45.09 17.28 36.86
C THR A 564 45.49 18.54 36.07
N ALA A 565 44.55 19.24 35.45
CA ALA A 565 44.80 20.39 34.56
C ALA A 565 44.26 21.73 35.10
N GLY A 566 43.92 21.82 36.39
CA GLY A 566 43.95 23.11 37.08
C GLY A 566 45.41 23.45 37.35
N THR A 567 45.99 24.48 36.74
CA THR A 567 45.72 25.87 37.14
C THR A 567 45.75 26.95 36.05
N ASP A 568 46.09 26.71 34.79
CA ASP A 568 46.55 27.85 33.93
C ASP A 568 45.73 28.11 32.64
N ALA A 569 44.49 27.62 32.52
CA ALA A 569 43.69 27.77 31.30
C ALA A 569 42.27 28.35 31.51
N ALA A 570 42.06 29.14 32.56
CA ALA A 570 40.75 29.74 32.86
C ALA A 570 40.46 31.07 32.12
N ASP A 571 41.45 31.72 31.49
CA ASP A 571 41.27 33.06 30.90
C ASP A 571 41.08 33.10 29.37
N ALA A 572 41.17 31.96 28.67
CA ALA A 572 41.03 31.94 27.20
C ALA A 572 39.65 31.45 26.69
N ALA A 573 38.78 30.94 27.56
CA ALA A 573 37.48 30.35 27.16
C ALA A 573 36.25 31.21 27.50
N SER A 574 36.45 32.41 28.04
CA SER A 574 35.38 33.36 28.36
C SER A 574 35.12 34.34 27.20
N GLY A 575 34.93 33.80 26.00
CA GLY A 575 34.33 34.50 24.87
C GLY A 575 32.84 34.19 24.82
N VAL A 576 32.04 35.03 25.48
CA VAL A 576 30.57 34.95 25.56
C VAL A 576 29.95 34.82 24.16
N SER A 577 29.62 33.60 23.76
CA SER A 577 28.77 33.31 22.61
C SER A 577 27.33 33.21 23.09
N GLY A 578 26.55 34.29 22.91
CA GLY A 578 25.12 34.27 23.16
C GLY A 578 24.39 33.25 22.26
N PRO A 579 23.20 32.78 22.66
CA PRO A 579 22.40 31.83 21.89
C PRO A 579 21.82 32.55 20.67
N GLY A 580 22.59 32.61 19.59
CA GLY A 580 22.23 33.30 18.34
C GLY A 580 23.42 33.79 17.51
N GLY A 581 24.66 33.62 18.00
CA GLY A 581 25.87 33.98 17.26
C GLY A 581 26.02 33.17 15.97
N ALA A 582 26.31 33.87 14.88
CA ALA A 582 26.49 33.36 13.52
C ALA A 582 27.50 32.20 13.49
N ARG A 583 27.00 30.96 13.55
CA ARG A 583 27.83 29.74 13.54
C ARG A 583 28.55 29.48 12.20
N ARG A 584 28.25 30.26 11.16
CA ARG A 584 28.62 29.94 9.77
C ARG A 584 29.24 31.15 9.10
N ALA A 585 30.57 31.22 9.16
CA ALA A 585 31.36 32.39 8.77
C ALA A 585 32.22 32.17 7.50
N SER A 586 32.15 30.99 6.86
CA SER A 586 32.95 30.75 5.66
C SER A 586 32.33 31.44 4.45
N ALA A 587 33.12 32.28 3.78
CA ALA A 587 32.78 32.83 2.47
C ALA A 587 32.91 31.80 1.34
N HIS A 588 33.59 30.68 1.57
CA HIS A 588 33.83 29.61 0.59
C HIS A 588 33.46 28.24 1.18
N PRO A 589 32.17 27.92 1.32
CA PRO A 589 31.77 26.62 1.82
C PRO A 589 31.94 25.53 0.76
N THR A 590 32.33 24.33 1.20
CA THR A 590 32.31 23.12 0.35
C THR A 590 30.88 22.60 0.19
N VAL A 591 30.60 21.85 -0.89
CA VAL A 591 29.28 21.20 -1.11
C VAL A 591 28.88 20.34 0.08
N ARG A 592 29.83 19.58 0.65
CA ARG A 592 29.62 18.76 1.85
C ARG A 592 29.20 19.59 3.06
N GLN A 593 29.80 20.77 3.26
CA GLN A 593 29.41 21.68 4.34
C GLN A 593 28.01 22.25 4.11
N LEU A 594 27.68 22.69 2.90
CA LEU A 594 26.34 23.19 2.56
C LEU A 594 25.27 22.13 2.80
N ARG A 595 25.52 20.88 2.40
CA ARG A 595 24.62 19.75 2.66
C ARG A 595 24.40 19.48 4.14
N ALA A 596 25.48 19.43 4.91
CA ALA A 596 25.41 19.24 6.35
C ALA A 596 24.61 20.36 7.03
N TRP A 597 24.88 21.61 6.63
CA TRP A 597 24.22 22.80 7.16
C TRP A 597 22.74 22.88 6.80
N ALA A 598 22.37 22.53 5.56
CA ALA A 598 20.98 22.52 5.10
C ALA A 598 20.16 21.48 5.88
N THR A 599 20.69 20.26 5.97
CA THR A 599 20.04 19.16 6.72
C THR A 599 19.86 19.52 8.20
N GLU A 600 20.90 20.11 8.82
CA GLU A 600 20.85 20.52 10.22
C GLU A 600 19.81 21.63 10.45
N ASP A 601 19.79 22.67 9.62
CA ASP A 601 18.91 23.81 9.82
C ASP A 601 17.45 23.54 9.47
N VAL A 602 17.18 22.75 8.42
CA VAL A 602 15.81 22.33 8.09
C VAL A 602 15.23 21.49 9.22
N ARG A 603 16.00 20.54 9.76
CA ARG A 603 15.59 19.75 10.93
C ARG A 603 15.38 20.63 12.17
N ALA A 604 16.27 21.59 12.41
CA ALA A 604 16.14 22.52 13.53
C ALA A 604 14.90 23.42 13.40
N LEU A 605 14.60 23.90 12.20
CA LEU A 605 13.38 24.66 11.91
C LEU A 605 12.14 23.81 12.12
N ALA A 606 12.08 22.60 11.55
CA ALA A 606 10.95 21.67 11.75
C ALA A 606 10.70 21.38 13.24
N THR A 607 11.77 21.15 14.01
CA THR A 607 11.67 20.92 15.46
C THR A 607 11.12 22.13 16.20
N ARG A 608 11.59 23.35 15.86
CA ARG A 608 11.09 24.58 16.48
C ARG A 608 9.64 24.90 16.08
N LEU A 609 9.30 24.67 14.82
CA LEU A 609 7.94 24.88 14.31
C LEU A 609 6.94 23.93 14.96
N ALA A 610 7.35 22.68 15.24
CA ALA A 610 6.54 21.70 15.97
C ALA A 610 6.37 22.06 17.46
N ALA A 611 7.35 22.74 18.06
CA ALA A 611 7.27 23.21 19.45
C ALA A 611 6.50 24.53 19.61
N ALA A 612 6.36 25.32 18.54
CA ALA A 612 5.63 26.58 18.54
C ALA A 612 4.12 26.34 18.65
N GLY A 613 3.44 27.15 19.48
CA GLY A 613 1.98 27.14 19.57
C GLY A 613 1.31 27.50 18.24
N PRO A 614 0.06 27.08 18.00
CA PRO A 614 -0.64 27.30 16.73
C PRO A 614 -0.77 28.79 16.37
N ASP A 615 -0.82 29.66 17.37
CA ASP A 615 -1.02 31.11 17.24
C ASP A 615 0.28 31.92 17.45
N GLU A 616 1.45 31.28 17.53
CA GLU A 616 2.73 31.98 17.68
C GLU A 616 2.99 32.92 16.48
N PRO A 617 3.30 34.23 16.71
CA PRO A 617 3.58 35.17 15.64
C PRO A 617 4.74 34.67 14.78
N GLY A 618 4.53 34.69 13.46
CA GLY A 618 5.54 34.25 12.49
C GLY A 618 5.51 32.77 12.14
N ARG A 619 4.67 31.95 12.79
CA ARG A 619 4.54 30.50 12.49
C ARG A 619 4.21 30.22 11.03
N ALA A 620 3.25 30.94 10.45
CA ALA A 620 2.87 30.75 9.04
C ALA A 620 4.04 30.99 8.08
N ARG A 621 4.79 32.08 8.31
CA ARG A 621 5.95 32.42 7.49
C ARG A 621 7.13 31.45 7.69
N ALA A 622 7.31 30.94 8.91
CA ALA A 622 8.29 29.91 9.19
C ALA A 622 7.93 28.57 8.52
N TRP A 623 6.63 28.26 8.41
CA TRP A 623 6.14 27.12 7.62
C TRP A 623 6.43 27.32 6.13
N ASP A 624 6.17 28.50 5.56
CA ASP A 624 6.49 28.79 4.15
C ASP A 624 7.99 28.62 3.85
N CYS A 625 8.86 29.01 4.79
CA CYS A 625 10.30 28.81 4.66
C CYS A 625 10.70 27.33 4.75
N LEU A 626 10.05 26.55 5.62
CA LEU A 626 10.31 25.12 5.76
C LEU A 626 9.88 24.34 4.51
N ASP A 627 8.68 24.64 4.01
CA ASP A 627 8.10 24.10 2.79
C ASP A 627 9.00 24.37 1.58
N ALA A 628 9.37 25.63 1.35
CA ALA A 628 10.28 26.02 0.27
C ALA A 628 11.67 25.37 0.39
N ALA A 629 12.21 25.23 1.61
CA ALA A 629 13.50 24.55 1.82
C ALA A 629 13.42 23.04 1.54
N GLY A 630 12.31 22.38 1.88
CA GLY A 630 12.07 20.95 1.60
C GLY A 630 12.02 20.67 0.10
N LEU A 631 11.35 21.53 -0.67
CA LEU A 631 11.30 21.45 -2.14
C LEU A 631 12.69 21.48 -2.77
N LEU A 632 13.59 22.34 -2.28
CA LEU A 632 14.97 22.44 -2.79
C LEU A 632 15.86 21.25 -2.43
N LEU A 633 15.51 20.50 -1.36
CA LEU A 633 16.26 19.32 -0.94
C LEU A 633 15.79 18.04 -1.65
N GLY A 634 14.70 18.09 -2.42
CA GLY A 634 14.14 16.92 -3.09
C GLY A 634 13.59 15.89 -2.12
N GLU A 635 13.05 16.32 -0.97
CA GLU A 635 12.27 15.46 -0.09
C GLU A 635 10.89 15.22 -0.72
N ASP A 636 10.88 14.52 -1.87
CA ASP A 636 9.64 14.05 -2.48
C ASP A 636 8.98 13.06 -1.54
N GLY A 637 7.72 13.35 -1.19
CA GLY A 637 6.94 12.61 -0.23
C GLY A 637 6.96 11.11 -0.45
N GLU A 638 6.94 10.35 0.64
CA GLU A 638 6.99 8.88 0.73
C GLU A 638 5.83 8.13 0.01
N GLY A 639 5.13 8.73 -0.95
CA GLY A 639 4.00 8.14 -1.66
C GLY A 639 4.11 8.30 -3.17
N GLY A 640 4.78 7.36 -3.85
CA GLY A 640 4.86 7.40 -5.31
C GLY A 640 5.69 6.27 -5.94
N ALA A 641 5.36 5.01 -5.65
CA ALA A 641 5.84 3.89 -6.45
C ALA A 641 5.04 3.84 -7.76
N HIS A 642 5.60 4.43 -8.83
CA HIS A 642 5.47 4.07 -10.26
C HIS A 642 5.57 5.30 -11.16
N GLY A 643 6.58 5.31 -12.03
CA GLY A 643 6.68 6.31 -13.09
C GLY A 643 8.11 6.51 -13.57
N THR A 644 8.59 5.63 -14.44
CA THR A 644 9.82 5.82 -15.21
C THR A 644 9.82 7.15 -15.97
N ARG A 645 10.68 8.09 -15.58
CA ARG A 645 11.11 9.19 -16.46
C ARG A 645 12.49 9.72 -16.05
N GLY A 646 13.40 9.73 -17.02
CA GLY A 646 14.58 10.61 -17.03
C GLY A 646 15.77 10.14 -16.20
N ALA A 647 16.66 9.37 -16.85
CA ALA A 647 17.99 9.07 -16.35
C ALA A 647 18.86 10.33 -16.17
N ARG A 648 18.73 10.99 -15.00
CA ARG A 648 19.78 11.78 -14.33
C ARG A 648 19.60 11.64 -12.82
N GLY A 649 20.49 10.86 -12.19
CA GLY A 649 20.87 11.07 -10.80
C GLY A 649 20.05 10.38 -9.71
N ALA A 650 19.93 9.05 -9.75
CA ALA A 650 19.67 8.29 -8.52
C ALA A 650 20.81 8.53 -7.52
N ARG A 651 20.47 9.13 -6.36
CA ARG A 651 21.30 9.66 -5.26
C ARG A 651 21.83 11.10 -5.43
N GLY A 652 21.01 12.07 -5.04
CA GLY A 652 21.34 12.89 -3.87
C GLY A 652 22.40 13.99 -3.98
N ASP A 653 22.56 14.63 -5.14
CA ASP A 653 23.35 15.87 -5.25
C ASP A 653 22.44 17.04 -5.64
N ALA A 654 21.69 17.57 -4.66
CA ALA A 654 21.07 18.89 -4.80
C ALA A 654 22.14 19.92 -5.20
N ASP A 655 21.78 20.83 -6.11
CA ASP A 655 22.67 21.90 -6.59
C ASP A 655 23.23 22.67 -5.37
N PRO A 656 24.55 22.94 -5.30
CA PRO A 656 25.12 23.71 -4.19
C PRO A 656 24.44 25.07 -3.95
N ALA A 657 23.92 25.72 -4.99
CA ALA A 657 23.14 26.95 -4.87
C ALA A 657 21.80 26.71 -4.18
N ASP A 658 21.12 25.60 -4.49
CA ASP A 658 19.87 25.20 -3.86
C ASP A 658 20.09 24.79 -2.40
N LEU A 659 21.21 24.10 -2.10
CA LEU A 659 21.63 23.81 -0.72
C LEU A 659 21.86 25.10 0.09
N ALA A 660 22.52 26.09 -0.50
CA ALA A 660 22.72 27.39 0.14
C ALA A 660 21.39 28.13 0.34
N ALA A 661 20.49 28.11 -0.64
CA ALA A 661 19.16 28.70 -0.53
C ALA A 661 18.31 28.02 0.56
N ALA A 662 18.35 26.68 0.67
CA ALA A 662 17.68 25.93 1.72
C ALA A 662 18.20 26.31 3.12
N VAL A 663 19.52 26.50 3.28
CA VAL A 663 20.08 27.03 4.54
C VAL A 663 19.52 28.41 4.87
N VAL A 664 19.53 29.32 3.91
CA VAL A 664 19.05 30.70 4.09
C VAL A 664 17.58 30.72 4.50
N LEU A 665 16.73 29.94 3.81
CA LEU A 665 15.31 29.79 4.12
C LEU A 665 15.09 29.23 5.53
N ALA A 666 15.81 28.16 5.88
CA ALA A 666 15.69 27.55 7.19
C ALA A 666 16.11 28.50 8.33
N GLN A 667 17.17 29.29 8.13
CA GLN A 667 17.60 30.32 9.09
C GLN A 667 16.60 31.47 9.20
N ALA A 668 16.02 31.90 8.09
CA ALA A 668 14.99 32.94 8.08
C ALA A 668 13.74 32.48 8.84
N GLY A 669 13.26 31.26 8.60
CA GLY A 669 12.15 30.67 9.34
C GLY A 669 12.43 30.61 10.85
N GLN A 670 13.65 30.22 11.23
CA GLN A 670 14.06 30.23 12.64
C GLN A 670 14.13 31.64 13.25
N ALA A 671 14.55 32.66 12.49
CA ALA A 671 14.60 34.04 12.95
C ALA A 671 13.19 34.62 13.16
N VAL A 672 12.27 34.31 12.25
CA VAL A 672 10.86 34.71 12.32
C VAL A 672 10.17 34.11 13.54
N LEU A 673 10.39 32.82 13.84
CA LEU A 673 9.91 32.19 15.08
C LEU A 673 10.50 32.83 16.35
N GLY A 674 11.68 33.46 16.25
CA GLY A 674 12.31 34.21 17.33
C GLY A 674 11.87 35.68 17.40
N GLY A 675 10.79 36.07 16.72
CA GLY A 675 10.28 37.45 16.72
C GLY A 675 11.07 38.43 15.85
N ARG A 676 11.99 37.97 15.01
CA ARG A 676 12.78 38.82 14.09
C ARG A 676 12.17 38.76 12.69
N SER A 677 11.44 39.79 12.29
CA SER A 677 10.68 39.85 11.02
C SER A 677 11.40 40.58 9.88
N GLU A 678 12.72 40.77 9.97
CA GLU A 678 13.46 41.46 8.91
C GLU A 678 13.49 40.64 7.63
N GLN A 679 13.08 41.27 6.52
CA GLN A 679 12.95 40.62 5.21
C GLN A 679 14.25 40.61 4.40
N LEU A 680 15.21 41.46 4.76
CA LEU A 680 16.46 41.66 4.03
C LEU A 680 17.61 40.84 4.62
N LEU A 681 18.29 40.11 3.75
CA LEU A 681 19.46 39.31 4.08
C LEU A 681 20.76 40.10 3.90
N CYS A 682 21.81 39.68 4.59
CA CYS A 682 23.13 40.28 4.45
C CYS A 682 23.63 40.20 3.01
N ARG A 683 23.86 41.35 2.37
CA ARG A 683 24.30 41.45 0.98
C ARG A 683 25.64 40.77 0.70
N ALA A 684 26.55 40.76 1.66
CA ALA A 684 27.84 40.11 1.51
C ALA A 684 27.70 38.59 1.55
N ASN A 685 26.96 38.05 2.52
CA ASN A 685 26.76 36.61 2.66
C ASN A 685 25.39 36.33 3.26
N PRO A 686 24.41 35.82 2.49
CA PRO A 686 23.07 35.56 2.99
C PRO A 686 23.03 34.49 4.11
N LEU A 687 24.05 33.63 4.23
CA LEU A 687 24.17 32.65 5.33
C LEU A 687 24.46 33.29 6.70
N HIS A 688 24.76 34.58 6.74
CA HIS A 688 24.87 35.34 7.99
C HIS A 688 23.50 35.75 8.56
N GLY A 689 22.42 35.56 7.79
CA GLY A 689 21.06 35.93 8.17
C GLY A 689 20.75 37.42 7.99
N PRO A 690 19.92 38.02 8.86
CA PRO A 690 19.31 39.32 8.62
C PRO A 690 20.31 40.49 8.60
N ALA A 691 20.04 41.47 7.74
CA ALA A 691 20.90 42.63 7.49
C ALA A 691 20.67 43.80 8.47
N THR A 692 20.76 43.52 9.77
CA THR A 692 20.57 44.51 10.86
C THR A 692 21.72 45.51 10.99
N GLY A 693 22.84 45.30 10.30
CA GLY A 693 24.07 46.08 10.46
C GLY A 693 24.04 47.46 9.78
N GLY A 694 23.07 47.74 8.92
CA GLY A 694 22.98 49.00 8.17
C GLY A 694 23.43 48.88 6.71
N ARG A 695 23.58 50.03 6.03
CA ARG A 695 23.90 50.06 4.59
C ARG A 695 25.32 49.60 4.30
N VAL A 696 25.51 49.01 3.12
CA VAL A 696 26.85 48.71 2.56
C VAL A 696 27.67 50.00 2.42
N PRO A 697 29.02 49.92 2.51
CA PRO A 697 29.88 51.05 2.17
C PRO A 697 29.65 51.55 0.73
N SER A 698 29.89 52.84 0.47
CA SER A 698 29.65 53.45 -0.85
C SER A 698 30.45 52.77 -1.96
N TRP A 699 31.65 52.30 -1.64
CA TRP A 699 32.55 51.61 -2.57
C TRP A 699 32.04 50.23 -3.01
N PHE A 700 31.07 49.65 -2.30
CA PHE A 700 30.48 48.36 -2.68
C PHE A 700 29.77 48.44 -4.04
N ALA A 701 29.15 49.59 -4.33
CA ALA A 701 28.52 49.88 -5.61
C ALA A 701 29.55 50.14 -6.72
N GLU A 702 30.69 50.79 -6.39
CA GLU A 702 31.80 51.03 -7.33
C GLU A 702 32.42 49.71 -7.82
N LEU A 703 32.35 48.66 -7.01
CA LEU A 703 32.81 47.31 -7.37
C LEU A 703 31.74 46.46 -8.08
N GLY A 704 30.54 47.00 -8.32
CA GLY A 704 29.45 46.28 -8.96
C GLY A 704 28.81 45.18 -8.10
N LEU A 705 29.04 45.17 -6.78
CA LEU A 705 28.57 44.09 -5.89
C LEU A 705 27.12 44.29 -5.41
N GLY A 706 26.55 45.49 -5.63
CA GLY A 706 25.15 45.80 -5.33
C GLY A 706 24.85 47.29 -5.21
N PRO A 707 23.58 47.68 -5.08
CA PRO A 707 23.19 49.08 -4.96
C PRO A 707 23.64 49.67 -3.61
N LYS A 708 23.83 50.99 -3.54
CA LYS A 708 24.17 51.72 -2.30
C LYS A 708 23.12 51.58 -1.17
N ALA A 709 21.90 51.17 -1.54
CA ALA A 709 20.81 50.90 -0.60
C ALA A 709 20.89 49.50 0.06
N ALA A 710 21.73 48.60 -0.46
CA ALA A 710 21.88 47.25 0.08
C ALA A 710 22.35 47.30 1.54
N ARG A 711 21.98 46.27 2.32
CA ARG A 711 22.30 46.17 3.74
C ARG A 711 23.17 44.96 4.05
N ILE A 712 23.96 45.06 5.11
CA ILE A 712 24.86 43.99 5.59
C ILE A 712 24.59 43.70 7.07
N CYS A 713 24.99 42.53 7.55
CA CYS A 713 24.91 42.21 8.98
C CYS A 713 25.97 43.00 9.79
N PRO A 714 25.81 43.13 11.12
CA PRO A 714 26.74 43.86 11.98
C PRO A 714 28.18 43.35 11.86
N HIS A 715 28.36 42.04 11.77
CA HIS A 715 29.68 41.42 11.66
C HIS A 715 30.41 41.81 10.36
N CYS A 716 29.71 41.81 9.22
CA CYS A 716 30.30 42.25 7.96
C CYS A 716 30.66 43.74 8.01
N ARG A 717 29.81 44.57 8.61
CA ARG A 717 30.08 46.01 8.76
C ARG A 717 31.32 46.27 9.60
N GLU A 718 31.44 45.59 10.73
CA GLU A 718 32.62 45.72 11.60
C GLU A 718 33.88 45.19 10.92
N SER A 719 33.77 44.08 10.19
CA SER A 719 34.89 43.51 9.42
C SER A 719 35.39 44.46 8.33
N PHE A 720 34.50 45.11 7.59
CA PHE A 720 34.91 46.08 6.55
C PHE A 720 35.58 47.32 7.15
N ARG A 721 35.11 47.78 8.31
CA ARG A 721 35.75 48.87 9.07
C ARG A 721 37.12 48.49 9.60
N ALA A 722 37.23 47.33 10.24
CA ALA A 722 38.46 46.83 10.84
C ALA A 722 39.53 46.51 9.78
N GLY A 723 39.11 45.98 8.61
CA GLY A 723 39.99 45.68 7.48
C GLY A 723 40.53 46.92 6.74
N GLY A 724 40.17 48.13 7.16
CA GLY A 724 40.67 49.38 6.57
C GLY A 724 40.11 49.72 5.19
N ALA A 725 39.23 48.88 4.62
CA ALA A 725 38.60 49.09 3.31
C ALA A 725 37.70 50.35 3.27
N ASP A 726 37.18 50.75 4.44
CA ASP A 726 36.38 51.98 4.61
C ASP A 726 37.23 53.26 4.75
N ARG A 727 38.57 53.16 4.75
CA ARG A 727 39.44 54.34 4.79
C ARG A 727 39.40 55.07 3.43
N PRO A 728 39.41 56.42 3.41
CA PRO A 728 39.47 57.19 2.17
C PRO A 728 40.68 56.85 1.28
N THR A 729 41.79 56.43 1.91
CA THR A 729 43.05 56.07 1.25
C THR A 729 43.10 54.63 0.73
N ALA A 730 42.09 53.81 1.00
CA ALA A 730 42.06 52.42 0.51
C ALA A 730 41.82 52.41 -1.00
N ASP A 731 42.72 51.78 -1.75
CA ASP A 731 42.59 51.62 -3.18
C ASP A 731 41.52 50.57 -3.56
N ARG A 732 41.23 50.48 -4.87
CA ARG A 732 40.23 49.56 -5.41
C ARG A 732 40.58 48.09 -5.13
N THR A 733 41.86 47.75 -5.11
CA THR A 733 42.35 46.38 -4.90
C THR A 733 42.13 45.92 -3.46
N ALA A 734 42.45 46.77 -2.48
CA ALA A 734 42.21 46.51 -1.06
C ALA A 734 40.72 46.36 -0.75
N ARG A 735 39.87 47.20 -1.36
CA ARG A 735 38.41 47.09 -1.25
C ARG A 735 37.86 45.81 -1.87
N ARG A 736 38.38 45.42 -3.05
CA ARG A 736 37.99 44.17 -3.72
C ARG A 736 38.40 42.95 -2.90
N PHE A 737 39.62 42.94 -2.37
CA PHE A 737 40.11 41.87 -1.50
C PHE A 737 39.27 41.74 -0.23
N ALA A 738 38.95 42.85 0.44
CA ALA A 738 38.08 42.85 1.62
C ALA A 738 36.67 42.33 1.31
N ALA A 739 36.11 42.69 0.14
CA ALA A 739 34.84 42.15 -0.31
C ALA A 739 34.91 40.65 -0.63
N ASP A 740 35.92 40.19 -1.37
CA ASP A 740 36.07 38.79 -1.75
C ASP A 740 36.23 37.86 -0.53
N GLN A 741 36.85 38.33 0.56
CA GLN A 741 36.94 37.57 1.82
C GLN A 741 35.59 37.33 2.51
N ARG A 742 34.56 38.12 2.17
CA ARG A 742 33.27 38.12 2.87
C ARG A 742 32.09 37.82 1.95
N LEU A 743 32.28 37.93 0.65
CA LEU A 743 31.27 37.61 -0.35
C LEU A 743 31.11 36.10 -0.43
N LEU A 744 29.91 35.58 -0.18
CA LEU A 744 29.63 34.17 -0.34
C LEU A 744 29.91 33.75 -1.79
N ARG A 745 30.83 32.80 -1.96
CA ARG A 745 31.07 32.08 -3.21
C ARG A 745 30.60 30.65 -3.08
N VAL A 746 29.64 30.29 -3.90
CA VAL A 746 29.04 28.95 -3.91
C VAL A 746 29.84 28.10 -4.90
N PRO A 747 30.25 26.88 -4.53
CA PRO A 747 30.92 25.97 -5.48
C PRO A 747 29.94 25.59 -6.59
N ASP A 748 30.41 25.57 -7.83
CA ASP A 748 29.60 25.07 -8.94
C ASP A 748 29.40 23.54 -8.80
N PRO A 749 28.42 22.93 -9.50
CA PRO A 749 28.13 21.50 -9.36
C PRO A 749 29.31 20.57 -9.65
N ASP A 750 30.29 21.02 -10.44
CA ASP A 750 31.53 20.28 -10.73
C ASP A 750 32.58 20.36 -9.61
N GLY A 751 32.38 21.24 -8.62
CA GLY A 751 33.27 21.49 -7.49
C GLY A 751 34.59 22.17 -7.84
N ARG A 752 34.80 22.60 -9.10
CA ARG A 752 36.09 23.14 -9.58
C ARG A 752 36.12 24.67 -9.55
N THR A 753 34.97 25.30 -9.79
CA THR A 753 34.82 26.75 -9.79
C THR A 753 33.86 27.20 -8.70
N SER A 754 33.88 28.50 -8.40
CA SER A 754 32.91 29.09 -7.47
C SER A 754 32.43 30.43 -8.00
N SER A 755 31.12 30.57 -8.07
CA SER A 755 30.42 31.78 -8.50
C SER A 755 30.00 32.60 -7.27
N ALA A 756 29.89 33.91 -7.42
CA ALA A 756 29.33 34.72 -6.35
C ALA A 756 27.86 34.32 -6.14
N TRP A 757 27.37 34.34 -4.90
CA TRP A 757 26.04 33.81 -4.58
C TRP A 757 24.88 34.43 -5.38
N HIS A 758 25.03 35.67 -5.84
CA HIS A 758 24.04 36.38 -6.63
C HIS A 758 24.04 36.01 -8.12
N GLU A 759 25.01 35.18 -8.53
CA GLU A 759 25.16 34.62 -9.88
C GLU A 759 25.03 33.08 -9.85
N ALA A 760 24.94 32.48 -8.66
CA ALA A 760 24.96 31.03 -8.47
C ALA A 760 23.54 30.43 -8.52
N GLY A 761 23.27 29.60 -9.53
CA GLY A 761 22.00 28.87 -9.68
C GLY A 761 20.80 29.77 -10.03
N GLN A 762 19.59 29.19 -9.99
CA GLN A 762 18.36 29.89 -10.40
C GLN A 762 17.55 30.46 -9.22
N VAL A 763 17.73 29.92 -8.01
CA VAL A 763 16.91 30.24 -6.83
C VAL A 763 17.61 31.22 -5.91
N LEU A 764 18.86 30.96 -5.54
CA LEU A 764 19.62 31.77 -4.58
C LEU A 764 19.71 33.27 -4.93
N PRO A 765 19.82 33.71 -6.20
CA PRO A 765 19.83 35.13 -6.54
C PRO A 765 18.55 35.88 -6.14
N ALA A 766 17.41 35.21 -5.96
CA ALA A 766 16.19 35.85 -5.47
C ALA A 766 16.33 36.40 -4.03
N ALA A 767 17.34 35.95 -3.28
CA ALA A 767 17.66 36.50 -1.96
C ALA A 767 18.11 37.98 -2.00
N LEU A 768 18.46 38.53 -3.18
CA LEU A 768 18.71 39.97 -3.36
C LEU A 768 17.47 40.82 -3.06
N ASP A 769 16.29 40.28 -3.35
CA ASP A 769 14.99 40.95 -3.21
C ASP A 769 14.30 40.62 -1.87
N GLY A 770 14.91 39.73 -1.07
CA GLY A 770 14.47 39.33 0.26
C GLY A 770 13.89 37.91 0.34
N ILE A 771 13.46 37.53 1.54
CA ILE A 771 13.01 36.15 1.82
C ILE A 771 11.75 35.77 1.03
N ASP A 772 10.81 36.70 0.82
CA ASP A 772 9.55 36.39 0.14
C ASP A 772 9.78 36.05 -1.35
N ALA A 773 10.71 36.76 -2.01
CA ALA A 773 11.13 36.45 -3.37
C ALA A 773 11.84 35.09 -3.45
N LEU A 774 12.68 34.77 -2.46
CA LEU A 774 13.36 33.48 -2.37
C LEU A 774 12.39 32.30 -2.19
N VAL A 775 11.38 32.44 -1.32
CA VAL A 775 10.30 31.44 -1.13
C VAL A 775 9.52 31.23 -2.43
N LEU A 776 9.13 32.32 -3.10
CA LEU A 776 8.40 32.24 -4.36
C LEU A 776 9.22 31.52 -5.43
N ARG A 777 10.50 31.87 -5.58
CA ARG A 777 11.36 31.29 -6.60
C ARG A 777 11.63 29.81 -6.37
N ALA A 778 11.79 29.37 -5.12
CA ALA A 778 11.94 27.96 -4.76
C ALA A 778 10.71 27.12 -5.12
N ARG A 779 9.50 27.68 -4.93
CA ARG A 779 8.25 27.03 -5.34
C ARG A 779 8.10 26.97 -6.86
N GLU A 780 8.46 28.04 -7.57
CA GLU A 780 8.46 28.06 -9.04
C GLU A 780 9.42 27.00 -9.62
N SER A 781 10.64 26.90 -9.10
CA SER A 781 11.61 25.91 -9.60
C SER A 781 11.12 24.48 -9.41
N ALA A 782 10.42 24.18 -8.31
CA ALA A 782 9.84 22.86 -8.06
C ALA A 782 8.60 22.57 -8.92
N SER A 783 7.91 23.58 -9.42
CA SER A 783 6.72 23.40 -10.29
C SER A 783 7.05 23.19 -11.78
N VAL A 784 8.29 23.49 -12.18
CA VAL A 784 8.78 23.38 -13.56
C VAL A 784 9.58 22.08 -13.79
N GLN A 785 10.05 21.47 -12.70
CA GLN A 785 10.65 20.13 -12.69
C GLN A 785 9.55 19.07 -12.70
#